data_AF-A0AAU6JC94-F1
#
_entry.id   AF-A0AAU6JC94-F1
#
_cell.length_a   1.000
_cell.length_b   1.000
_cell.length_c   1.000
_cell.angle_alpha   90.00
_cell.angle_beta   90.00
_cell.angle_gamma   90.00
#
_symmetry.space_group_name_H-M   'P 1'
#
loop_
_entity.id
_entity.type
_entity.pdbx_description
1 polymer ?
#
loop_
_entity_poly.entity_id
_entity_poly.type
_entity_poly.pdbx_seq_one_letter_code
_entity_poly.pdbx_strand_id
1 'polypeptide(L)'
;MVSIGALLLGMLLAALDQTIVSTALPTIVSDLGGLEHLSWVVTAYLLASTAATPLWGKLGDQYGRKKLFQIAIVIFLISSALCGMAQNMPQLIGFRALQGVGGGGLMVLSMAIVGDIVPPRDRGRYQGLFGAVFGATSVLGPLLGGLFTEHLSWRWVFYINLPIGVVALAVIATTLHIPVRSAKHTIDYLGTFLIASVATCLVLVASLGGTTWDWDSAQIIGLAVLGVVLAVVFVQVERRAAEPVLPLKLFRIRTFTLSAVISFVVGFAMFGAMTYLPTFLQVVHGVSPTMSGVHMLPMVIGLLLSSTASGQIVSRTGRWKVFPIVGTGVTAIGLLLLHQLDENSSTGEMSAYFFVFGLGLGLVMQVLVLIVQNAVSYEDLGVATSGATFFRSIGASFGVAIFGTVFASRLGDKLTDALAGRSLPPGVDVNALQSDPRGIGELPPVARGPVLHAFASSITDVFLYAAPVALVAFVLAWFLREDKLRGSVTAPDGTETLASNPVQRSSRDEVARALSVLGTREGRREIYEKITERAGYDLLPASSWLLLRMKRYGWAEPSALAEHSAVPLPVIIAASRQVEGRRLAARVGLDLVLTDEGREVADRLSASREESLAELLGDWWGPDRPTDLVKLVEELNAELCGSDAERPHDGLAAGA
;
A
#
# COMPACT_ATOMS: atom_id res chain seq x y z
N MET A 1 18.28 -4.21 -5.82
CA MET A 1 18.49 -5.11 -4.66
C MET A 1 19.15 -4.38 -3.50
N VAL A 2 20.33 -3.76 -3.68
CA VAL A 2 21.05 -3.05 -2.60
C VAL A 2 20.24 -1.92 -1.94
N SER A 3 19.56 -1.10 -2.75
CA SER A 3 18.67 -0.03 -2.28
C SER A 3 17.50 -0.55 -1.44
N ILE A 4 16.97 -1.72 -1.77
CA ILE A 4 15.87 -2.35 -1.02
C ILE A 4 16.38 -2.94 0.30
N GLY A 5 17.58 -3.54 0.30
CA GLY A 5 18.25 -3.96 1.54
C GLY A 5 18.41 -2.81 2.53
N ALA A 6 18.74 -1.61 2.05
CA ALA A 6 18.88 -0.43 2.91
C ALA A 6 17.53 0.11 3.44
N LEU A 7 16.46 0.05 2.64
CA LEU A 7 15.09 0.37 3.10
C LEU A 7 14.64 -0.61 4.19
N LEU A 8 14.89 -1.90 3.97
CA LEU A 8 14.61 -2.94 4.96
C LEU A 8 15.47 -2.77 6.22
N LEU A 9 16.72 -2.31 6.09
CA LEU A 9 17.59 -2.00 7.24
C LEU A 9 17.04 -0.81 8.05
N GLY A 10 16.57 0.24 7.38
CA GLY A 10 15.92 1.38 8.03
C GLY A 10 14.64 1.00 8.76
N MET A 11 13.85 0.09 8.17
CA MET A 11 12.67 -0.45 8.84
C MET A 11 13.03 -1.40 9.99
N LEU A 12 14.05 -2.24 9.81
CA LEU A 12 14.59 -3.13 10.85
C LEU A 12 15.00 -2.31 12.07
N LEU A 13 15.69 -1.17 11.87
CA LEU A 13 16.05 -0.24 12.95
C LEU A 13 14.84 0.23 13.76
N ALA A 14 13.81 0.73 13.07
CA ALA A 14 12.60 1.24 13.73
C ALA A 14 11.84 0.14 14.48
N ALA A 15 11.75 -1.05 13.90
CA ALA A 15 11.08 -2.18 14.54
C ALA A 15 11.91 -2.74 15.71
N LEU A 16 13.24 -2.87 15.54
CA LEU A 16 14.16 -3.40 16.56
C LEU A 16 14.12 -2.57 17.81
N ASP A 17 14.17 -1.26 17.67
CA ASP A 17 14.14 -0.30 18.76
C ASP A 17 12.88 -0.40 19.64
N GLN A 18 11.72 -0.75 19.08
CA GLN A 18 10.51 -1.02 19.88
C GLN A 18 10.68 -2.28 20.74
N THR A 19 11.19 -3.35 20.14
CA THR A 19 11.30 -4.66 20.80
C THR A 19 12.45 -4.76 21.80
N ILE A 20 13.61 -4.17 21.49
CA ILE A 20 14.84 -4.24 22.31
C ILE A 20 14.72 -3.39 23.58
N VAL A 21 14.02 -2.26 23.53
CA VAL A 21 13.81 -1.42 24.71
C VAL A 21 12.82 -2.07 25.66
N SER A 22 11.82 -2.78 25.13
CA SER A 22 10.85 -3.51 25.96
C SER A 22 11.52 -4.50 26.92
N THR A 23 12.61 -5.16 26.50
CA THR A 23 13.33 -6.10 27.36
C THR A 23 14.28 -5.42 28.34
N ALA A 24 14.78 -4.23 27.99
CA ALA A 24 15.70 -3.46 28.81
C ALA A 24 15.02 -2.52 29.84
N LEU A 25 13.70 -2.29 29.71
CA LEU A 25 12.92 -1.40 30.58
C LEU A 25 13.17 -1.59 32.09
N PRO A 26 13.17 -2.81 32.65
CA PRO A 26 13.38 -3.01 34.09
C PRO A 26 14.75 -2.49 34.54
N THR A 27 15.80 -2.75 33.76
CA THR A 27 17.16 -2.28 34.05
C THR A 27 17.28 -0.77 33.94
N ILE A 28 16.64 -0.17 32.93
CA ILE A 28 16.61 1.29 32.73
C ILE A 28 16.03 2.00 33.96
N VAL A 29 14.95 1.45 34.52
CA VAL A 29 14.26 2.03 35.68
C VAL A 29 15.05 1.83 36.96
N SER A 30 15.71 0.67 37.10
CA SER A 30 16.62 0.43 38.21
C SER A 30 17.75 1.47 38.26
N ASP A 31 18.26 1.90 37.09
CA ASP A 31 19.37 2.86 37.00
C ASP A 31 18.91 4.33 37.08
N LEU A 32 17.78 4.69 36.47
CA LEU A 32 17.31 6.08 36.37
C LEU A 32 16.25 6.46 37.42
N GLY A 33 15.71 5.48 38.15
CA GLY A 33 14.56 5.65 39.04
C GLY A 33 13.25 5.94 38.30
N GLY A 34 12.15 6.14 39.03
CA GLY A 34 10.86 6.57 38.45
C GLY A 34 10.00 5.44 37.88
N LEU A 35 9.66 4.44 38.71
CA LEU A 35 8.73 3.34 38.38
C LEU A 35 7.39 3.84 37.80
N GLU A 36 6.89 4.98 38.27
CA GLU A 36 5.65 5.61 37.78
C GLU A 36 5.72 6.05 36.29
N HIS A 37 6.92 6.15 35.73
CA HIS A 37 7.17 6.60 34.36
C HIS A 37 7.53 5.46 33.39
N LEU A 38 7.49 4.20 33.84
CA LEU A 38 7.82 3.01 33.04
C LEU A 38 7.05 2.94 31.71
N SER A 39 5.73 3.04 31.81
CA SER A 39 4.82 2.97 30.67
C SER A 39 5.07 4.10 29.68
N TRP A 40 5.42 5.29 30.18
CA TRP A 40 5.64 6.48 29.36
C TRP A 40 6.83 6.38 28.39
N VAL A 41 7.84 5.56 28.69
CA VAL A 41 8.99 5.36 27.78
C VAL A 41 8.56 4.70 26.46
N VAL A 42 7.64 3.74 26.52
CA VAL A 42 7.09 3.06 25.34
C VAL A 42 5.98 3.90 24.72
N THR A 43 5.07 4.43 25.55
CA THR A 43 3.93 5.22 25.11
C THR A 43 4.36 6.48 24.36
N ALA A 44 5.37 7.21 24.84
CA ALA A 44 5.85 8.43 24.18
C ALA A 44 6.42 8.16 22.79
N TYR A 45 7.17 7.06 22.62
CA TYR A 45 7.66 6.63 21.32
C TYR A 45 6.51 6.27 20.37
N LEU A 46 5.58 5.41 20.83
CA LEU A 46 4.44 4.96 20.00
C LEU A 46 3.54 6.13 19.61
N LEU A 47 3.29 7.05 20.54
CA LEU A 47 2.51 8.25 20.31
C LEU A 47 3.17 9.13 19.25
N ALA A 48 4.45 9.45 19.42
CA ALA A 48 5.17 10.30 18.48
C ALA A 48 5.33 9.65 17.10
N SER A 49 5.57 8.34 17.05
CA SER A 49 5.63 7.57 15.81
C SER A 49 4.30 7.57 15.06
N THR A 50 3.20 7.38 15.79
CA THR A 50 1.86 7.42 15.19
C THR A 50 1.50 8.83 14.72
N ALA A 51 1.80 9.86 15.51
CA ALA A 51 1.54 11.25 15.18
C ALA A 51 2.36 11.73 13.95
N ALA A 52 3.61 11.26 13.82
CA ALA A 52 4.51 11.64 12.74
C ALA A 52 4.29 10.86 11.44
N THR A 53 3.72 9.64 11.52
CA THR A 53 3.45 8.77 10.36
C THR A 53 2.75 9.48 9.19
N PRO A 54 1.64 10.21 9.39
CA PRO A 54 0.93 10.89 8.31
C PRO A 54 1.74 12.06 7.74
N LEU A 55 2.43 12.79 8.62
CA LEU A 55 3.30 13.92 8.28
C LEU A 55 4.41 13.46 7.34
N TRP A 56 5.09 12.35 7.65
CA TRP A 56 6.12 11.77 6.79
C TRP A 56 5.58 11.30 5.45
N GLY A 57 4.38 10.71 5.41
CA GLY A 57 3.72 10.30 4.17
C GLY A 57 3.56 11.47 3.19
N LYS A 58 2.91 12.56 3.64
CA LYS A 58 2.65 13.74 2.79
C LYS A 58 3.93 14.49 2.43
N LEU A 59 4.82 14.72 3.40
CA LEU A 59 6.09 15.39 3.13
C LEU A 59 6.97 14.57 2.17
N GLY A 60 6.94 13.25 2.28
CA GLY A 60 7.65 12.34 1.38
C GLY A 60 7.16 12.43 -0.07
N ASP A 61 5.85 12.57 -0.28
CA ASP A 61 5.25 12.75 -1.61
C ASP A 61 5.72 14.05 -2.27
N GLN A 62 5.82 15.14 -1.50
CA GLN A 62 6.05 16.49 -2.02
C GLN A 62 7.53 16.87 -2.15
N TYR A 63 8.34 16.56 -1.14
CA TYR A 63 9.76 16.93 -1.07
C TYR A 63 10.72 15.84 -1.57
N GLY A 64 10.15 14.69 -1.96
CA GLY A 64 10.87 13.52 -2.43
C GLY A 64 11.18 12.54 -1.30
N ARG A 65 10.68 11.32 -1.45
CA ARG A 65 10.77 10.27 -0.43
C ARG A 65 12.20 9.93 -0.02
N LYS A 66 13.18 9.97 -0.93
CA LYS A 66 14.60 9.72 -0.61
C LYS A 66 15.11 10.69 0.47
N LYS A 67 14.94 11.99 0.27
CA LYS A 67 15.47 13.02 1.19
C LYS A 67 14.80 12.90 2.55
N LEU A 68 13.48 12.73 2.56
CA LEU A 68 12.70 12.61 3.79
C LEU A 68 13.05 11.34 4.56
N PHE A 69 13.34 10.24 3.87
CA PHE A 69 13.80 9.01 4.52
C PHE A 69 15.19 9.18 5.14
N GLN A 70 16.10 9.88 4.47
CA GLN A 70 17.41 10.22 5.05
C GLN A 70 17.27 11.11 6.29
N ILE A 71 16.38 12.11 6.25
CA ILE A 71 16.10 12.97 7.41
C ILE A 71 15.50 12.13 8.55
N ALA A 72 14.57 11.22 8.28
CA ALA A 72 14.01 10.32 9.28
C ALA A 72 15.08 9.44 9.93
N ILE A 73 16.02 8.89 9.15
CA ILE A 73 17.20 8.17 9.69
C ILE A 73 18.02 9.08 10.59
N VAL A 74 18.36 10.29 10.16
CA VAL A 74 19.18 11.22 10.95
C VAL A 74 18.50 11.60 12.26
N ILE A 75 17.21 11.94 12.23
CA ILE A 75 16.42 12.22 13.44
C ILE A 75 16.43 11.02 14.37
N PHE A 76 16.20 9.81 13.83
CA PHE A 76 16.22 8.58 14.60
C PHE A 76 17.59 8.33 15.25
N LEU A 77 18.69 8.50 14.52
CA LEU A 77 20.05 8.29 15.03
C LEU A 77 20.44 9.30 16.11
N ILE A 78 20.17 10.59 15.90
CA ILE A 78 20.43 11.64 16.88
C ILE A 78 19.62 11.37 18.15
N SER A 79 18.33 11.04 18.00
CA SER A 79 17.47 10.75 19.15
C SER A 79 17.90 9.48 19.88
N SER A 80 18.37 8.45 19.16
CA SER A 80 18.94 7.23 19.76
C SER A 80 20.21 7.55 20.56
N ALA A 81 21.08 8.40 20.04
CA ALA A 81 22.26 8.87 20.78
C ALA A 81 21.85 9.63 22.06
N LEU A 82 20.85 10.50 21.97
CA LEU A 82 20.31 11.23 23.12
C LEU A 82 19.67 10.29 24.15
N CYS A 83 18.93 9.27 23.74
CA CYS A 83 18.38 8.25 24.63
C CYS A 83 19.49 7.51 25.39
N GLY A 84 20.57 7.12 24.70
CA GLY A 84 21.77 6.55 25.32
C GLY A 84 22.51 7.51 26.26
N MET A 85 22.32 8.82 26.12
CA MET A 85 22.89 9.86 26.99
C MET A 85 21.94 10.33 28.11
N ALA A 86 20.72 9.82 28.18
CA ALA A 86 19.72 10.25 29.18
C ALA A 86 20.22 10.06 30.62
N GLN A 87 19.98 11.07 31.46
CA GLN A 87 20.41 11.08 32.87
C GLN A 87 19.24 10.89 33.84
N ASN A 88 18.00 11.05 33.38
CA ASN A 88 16.78 10.84 34.15
C ASN A 88 15.62 10.39 33.25
N MET A 89 14.55 9.85 33.86
CA MET A 89 13.38 9.37 33.11
C MET A 89 12.68 10.41 32.25
N PRO A 90 12.45 11.66 32.70
CA PRO A 90 11.82 12.68 31.86
C PRO A 90 12.62 13.00 30.59
N GLN A 91 13.96 13.07 30.68
CA GLN A 91 14.82 13.22 29.51
C GLN A 91 14.70 12.02 28.58
N LEU A 92 14.73 10.79 29.11
CA LEU A 92 14.56 9.59 28.31
C LEU A 92 13.22 9.58 27.56
N ILE A 93 12.12 9.95 28.24
CA ILE A 93 10.79 10.05 27.63
C ILE A 93 10.77 11.10 26.51
N GLY A 94 11.34 12.27 26.74
CA GLY A 94 11.44 13.34 25.73
C GLY A 94 12.26 12.92 24.51
N PHE A 95 13.39 12.26 24.73
CA PHE A 95 14.22 11.73 23.64
C PHE A 95 13.56 10.56 22.92
N ARG A 96 12.78 9.73 23.61
CA ARG A 96 11.98 8.65 23.01
C ARG A 96 10.84 9.18 22.15
N ALA A 97 10.20 10.28 22.56
CA ALA A 97 9.24 10.97 21.71
C ALA A 97 9.92 11.46 20.42
N LEU A 98 11.09 12.11 20.51
CA LEU A 98 11.83 12.56 19.33
C LEU A 98 12.27 11.38 18.44
N GLN A 99 12.68 10.27 19.04
CA GLN A 99 13.04 9.05 18.34
C GLN A 99 11.83 8.42 17.63
N GLY A 100 10.66 8.44 18.26
CA GLY A 100 9.39 8.01 17.68
C GLY A 100 9.05 8.77 16.40
N VAL A 101 9.27 10.09 16.38
CA VAL A 101 9.11 10.90 15.15
C VAL A 101 9.94 10.33 14.00
N GLY A 102 11.22 10.01 14.23
CA GLY A 102 12.06 9.36 13.22
C GLY A 102 11.58 7.96 12.85
N GLY A 103 11.23 7.14 13.84
CA GLY A 103 10.79 5.75 13.67
C GLY A 103 9.53 5.59 12.83
N GLY A 104 8.54 6.46 13.03
CA GLY A 104 7.32 6.48 12.21
C GLY A 104 7.64 6.81 10.74
N GLY A 105 8.55 7.75 10.51
CA GLY A 105 9.04 8.09 9.17
C GLY A 105 9.75 6.92 8.50
N LEU A 106 10.60 6.20 9.24
CA LEU A 106 11.30 5.03 8.74
C LEU A 106 10.35 3.92 8.29
N MET A 107 9.29 3.65 9.05
CA MET A 107 8.30 2.65 8.67
C MET A 107 7.51 3.06 7.42
N VAL A 108 6.96 4.27 7.42
CA VAL A 108 6.03 4.72 6.37
C VAL A 108 6.76 4.97 5.05
N LEU A 109 7.89 5.68 5.09
CA LEU A 109 8.65 6.01 3.89
C LEU A 109 9.31 4.78 3.28
N SER A 110 9.73 3.79 4.07
CA SER A 110 10.24 2.52 3.54
C SER A 110 9.19 1.80 2.69
N MET A 111 7.96 1.66 3.21
CA MET A 111 6.88 1.01 2.48
C MET A 111 6.52 1.79 1.20
N ALA A 112 6.51 3.12 1.29
CA ALA A 112 6.16 3.97 0.16
C ALA A 112 7.25 3.98 -0.94
N ILE A 113 8.53 4.04 -0.58
CA ILE A 113 9.65 3.97 -1.53
C ILE A 113 9.69 2.62 -2.24
N VAL A 114 9.41 1.52 -1.54
CA VAL A 114 9.27 0.21 -2.19
C VAL A 114 8.14 0.25 -3.22
N GLY A 115 7.02 0.91 -2.91
CA GLY A 115 5.92 1.12 -3.85
C GLY A 115 6.33 1.86 -5.14
N ASP A 116 7.25 2.82 -5.04
CA ASP A 116 7.72 3.62 -6.17
C ASP A 116 8.75 2.90 -7.06
N ILE A 117 9.58 2.04 -6.46
CA ILE A 117 10.70 1.38 -7.16
C ILE A 117 10.31 -0.02 -7.66
N VAL A 118 9.35 -0.66 -7.00
CA VAL A 118 8.96 -2.04 -7.28
C VAL A 118 7.68 -2.07 -8.11
N PRO A 119 7.71 -2.72 -9.30
CA PRO A 119 6.53 -2.96 -10.11
C PRO A 119 5.40 -3.65 -9.32
N PRO A 120 4.12 -3.31 -9.54
CA PRO A 120 2.99 -3.88 -8.78
C PRO A 120 3.01 -5.42 -8.67
N ARG A 121 3.45 -6.11 -9.73
CA ARG A 121 3.57 -7.57 -9.81
C ARG A 121 4.51 -8.18 -8.77
N ASP A 122 5.55 -7.45 -8.35
CA ASP A 122 6.58 -7.94 -7.43
C ASP A 122 6.33 -7.48 -5.98
N ARG A 123 5.40 -6.54 -5.75
CA ARG A 123 5.13 -5.95 -4.43
C ARG A 123 4.81 -6.99 -3.35
N GLY A 124 4.15 -8.10 -3.71
CA GLY A 124 3.89 -9.22 -2.79
C GLY A 124 5.18 -9.85 -2.23
N ARG A 125 6.19 -10.06 -3.09
CA ARG A 125 7.50 -10.58 -2.67
C ARG A 125 8.24 -9.62 -1.74
N TYR A 126 8.13 -8.32 -1.99
CA TYR A 126 8.76 -7.30 -1.14
C TYR A 126 8.02 -7.05 0.18
N GLN A 127 6.69 -7.20 0.21
CA GLN A 127 5.95 -7.34 1.46
C GLN A 127 6.35 -8.61 2.23
N GLY A 128 6.74 -9.66 1.51
CA GLY A 128 7.52 -10.80 2.02
C GLY A 128 8.67 -10.40 2.92
N LEU A 129 9.54 -9.55 2.39
CA LEU A 129 10.72 -9.09 3.08
C LEU A 129 10.37 -8.20 4.28
N PHE A 130 9.31 -7.38 4.20
CA PHE A 130 8.82 -6.62 5.36
C PHE A 130 8.32 -7.52 6.49
N GLY A 131 7.55 -8.56 6.18
CA GLY A 131 7.12 -9.57 7.15
C GLY A 131 8.32 -10.33 7.75
N ALA A 132 9.32 -10.66 6.93
CA ALA A 132 10.55 -11.29 7.37
C ALA A 132 11.38 -10.38 8.30
N VAL A 133 11.43 -9.08 8.02
CA VAL A 133 12.06 -8.09 8.91
C VAL A 133 11.34 -8.08 10.26
N PHE A 134 10.02 -7.96 10.29
CA PHE A 134 9.26 -8.02 11.55
C PHE A 134 9.48 -9.32 12.32
N GLY A 135 9.49 -10.47 11.63
CA GLY A 135 9.81 -11.77 12.24
C GLY A 135 11.24 -11.80 12.81
N ALA A 136 12.23 -11.36 12.04
CA ALA A 136 13.62 -11.27 12.49
C ALA A 136 13.76 -10.33 13.70
N THR A 137 13.10 -9.17 13.66
CA THR A 137 13.08 -8.20 14.76
C THR A 137 12.50 -8.79 16.03
N SER A 138 11.39 -9.54 15.94
CA SER A 138 10.74 -10.15 17.11
C SER A 138 11.67 -11.10 17.88
N VAL A 139 12.64 -11.69 17.18
CA VAL A 139 13.68 -12.54 17.77
C VAL A 139 14.91 -11.73 18.20
N LEU A 140 15.44 -10.91 17.30
CA LEU A 140 16.68 -10.16 17.51
C LEU A 140 16.55 -9.12 18.61
N GLY A 141 15.39 -8.46 18.74
CA GLY A 141 15.16 -7.41 19.73
C GLY A 141 15.38 -7.91 21.15
N PRO A 142 14.58 -8.87 21.63
CA PRO A 142 14.76 -9.41 22.97
C PRO A 142 16.13 -10.02 23.22
N LEU A 143 16.68 -10.73 22.23
CA LEU A 143 18.00 -11.38 22.34
C LEU A 143 19.12 -10.35 22.52
N LEU A 144 19.17 -9.32 21.67
CA LEU A 144 20.16 -8.25 21.79
C LEU A 144 19.93 -7.39 23.03
N GLY A 145 18.66 -7.15 23.39
CA GLY A 145 18.30 -6.37 24.58
C GLY A 145 18.80 -7.05 25.85
N GLY A 146 18.51 -8.34 26.02
CA GLY A 146 19.01 -9.15 27.13
C GLY A 146 20.54 -9.19 27.18
N LEU A 147 21.19 -9.50 26.05
CA LEU A 147 22.65 -9.52 25.93
C LEU A 147 23.29 -8.20 26.38
N PHE A 148 22.73 -7.06 25.96
CA PHE A 148 23.25 -5.74 26.32
C PHE A 148 22.99 -5.36 27.76
N THR A 149 21.84 -5.71 28.31
CA THR A 149 21.55 -5.45 29.73
C THR A 149 22.33 -6.36 30.67
N GLU A 150 22.64 -7.59 30.27
CA GLU A 150 23.34 -8.57 31.11
C GLU A 150 24.87 -8.42 31.07
N HIS A 151 25.44 -8.09 29.90
CA HIS A 151 26.90 -8.05 29.72
C HIS A 151 27.48 -6.65 29.51
N LEU A 152 26.65 -5.66 29.15
CA LEU A 152 27.10 -4.29 28.92
C LEU A 152 26.30 -3.32 29.81
N SER A 153 25.59 -2.38 29.20
CA SER A 153 24.73 -1.40 29.84
C SER A 153 23.51 -1.23 28.95
N TRP A 154 22.35 -0.93 29.56
CA TRP A 154 21.11 -0.63 28.83
C TRP A 154 21.30 0.48 27.79
N ARG A 155 22.31 1.35 27.93
CA ARG A 155 22.61 2.44 26.98
C ARG A 155 22.97 1.91 25.59
N TRP A 156 23.57 0.72 25.51
CA TRP A 156 23.95 0.08 24.24
C TRP A 156 22.75 -0.37 23.40
N VAL A 157 21.59 -0.56 24.05
CA VAL A 157 20.31 -0.78 23.40
C VAL A 157 19.97 0.36 22.43
N PHE A 158 20.41 1.58 22.74
CA PHE A 158 20.24 2.73 21.86
C PHE A 158 21.45 2.96 20.95
N TYR A 159 22.67 2.66 21.40
CA TYR A 159 23.87 2.86 20.60
C TYR A 159 24.02 1.88 19.43
N ILE A 160 23.45 0.68 19.49
CA ILE A 160 23.45 -0.27 18.36
C ILE A 160 22.78 0.32 17.10
N ASN A 161 21.81 1.21 17.28
CA ASN A 161 21.11 1.83 16.17
C ASN A 161 22.03 2.75 15.34
N LEU A 162 23.04 3.38 15.97
CA LEU A 162 23.96 4.33 15.32
C LEU A 162 24.75 3.69 14.16
N PRO A 163 25.55 2.63 14.36
CA PRO A 163 26.34 2.05 13.27
C PRO A 163 25.44 1.51 12.16
N ILE A 164 24.34 0.85 12.50
CA ILE A 164 23.40 0.28 11.52
C ILE A 164 22.74 1.40 10.71
N GLY A 165 22.29 2.48 11.36
CA GLY A 165 21.66 3.61 10.68
C GLY A 165 22.64 4.41 9.83
N VAL A 166 23.90 4.55 10.25
CA VAL A 166 24.95 5.17 9.41
C VAL A 166 25.19 4.36 8.15
N VAL A 167 25.27 3.02 8.25
CA VAL A 167 25.38 2.14 7.10
C VAL A 167 24.16 2.26 6.19
N ALA A 168 22.94 2.23 6.74
CA ALA A 168 21.73 2.45 5.96
C ALA A 168 21.79 3.79 5.21
N LEU A 169 22.11 4.88 5.92
CA LEU A 169 22.18 6.22 5.37
C LEU A 169 23.20 6.32 4.23
N ALA A 170 24.39 5.76 4.41
CA ALA A 170 25.44 5.74 3.40
C ALA A 170 25.02 4.96 2.15
N VAL A 171 24.41 3.78 2.33
CA VAL A 171 23.93 2.96 1.21
C VAL A 171 22.78 3.65 0.48
N ILE A 172 21.83 4.27 1.19
CA ILE A 172 20.71 5.01 0.56
C ILE A 172 21.21 6.24 -0.19
N ALA A 173 22.15 6.97 0.39
CA ALA A 173 22.74 8.15 -0.24
C ALA A 173 23.34 7.82 -1.61
N THR A 174 24.08 6.70 -1.68
CA THR A 174 24.84 6.27 -2.87
C THR A 174 24.00 5.48 -3.88
N THR A 175 23.08 4.62 -3.44
CA THR A 175 22.41 3.65 -4.33
C THR A 175 20.97 3.99 -4.68
N LEU A 176 20.26 4.78 -3.85
CA LEU A 176 18.85 5.09 -4.10
C LEU A 176 18.76 6.29 -5.04
N HIS A 177 18.44 6.06 -6.31
CA HIS A 177 18.14 7.13 -7.26
C HIS A 177 16.64 7.13 -7.56
N ILE A 178 15.91 8.04 -6.94
CA ILE A 178 14.49 8.29 -7.24
C ILE A 178 14.43 9.61 -8.00
N PRO A 179 13.92 9.64 -9.24
CA PRO A 179 13.76 10.88 -9.98
C PRO A 179 12.84 11.83 -9.19
N VAL A 180 13.39 12.97 -8.76
CA VAL A 180 12.64 13.99 -8.03
C VAL A 180 11.82 14.77 -9.05
N ARG A 181 10.51 14.50 -9.13
CA ARG A 181 9.60 15.33 -9.91
C ARG A 181 9.38 16.65 -9.15
N SER A 182 10.10 17.69 -9.56
CA SER A 182 9.91 19.06 -9.08
C SER A 182 8.60 19.63 -9.65
N ALA A 183 7.48 19.32 -9.01
CA ALA A 183 6.25 20.11 -9.17
C ALA A 183 6.14 21.09 -8.00
N LYS A 184 5.74 22.34 -8.29
CA LYS A 184 5.49 23.37 -7.27
C LYS A 184 4.22 22.98 -6.50
N HIS A 185 4.40 22.28 -5.37
CA HIS A 185 3.32 21.98 -4.44
C HIS A 185 3.23 23.08 -3.40
N THR A 186 2.02 23.59 -3.17
CA THR A 186 1.73 24.51 -2.07
C THR A 186 1.34 23.72 -0.84
N ILE A 187 2.20 23.77 0.19
CA ILE A 187 2.01 22.93 1.38
C ILE A 187 0.91 23.53 2.25
N ASP A 188 -0.15 22.76 2.45
CA ASP A 188 -1.08 23.01 3.54
C ASP A 188 -0.45 22.58 4.88
N TYR A 189 0.45 23.43 5.40
CA TYR A 189 1.09 23.20 6.70
C TYR A 189 0.06 23.16 7.83
N LEU A 190 -1.01 23.95 7.70
CA LEU A 190 -2.08 24.03 8.68
C LEU A 190 -2.89 22.73 8.72
N GLY A 191 -3.36 22.24 7.57
CA GLY A 191 -4.06 20.96 7.47
C GLY A 191 -3.19 19.77 7.89
N THR A 192 -1.89 19.80 7.54
CA THR A 192 -0.95 18.73 7.93
C THR A 192 -0.68 18.73 9.44
N PHE A 193 -0.54 19.90 10.06
CA PHE A 193 -0.43 20.02 11.51
C PHE A 193 -1.72 19.57 12.21
N LEU A 194 -2.88 20.03 11.74
CA LEU A 194 -4.18 19.69 12.30
C LEU A 194 -4.46 18.19 12.27
N ILE A 195 -4.22 17.50 11.14
CA ILE A 195 -4.45 16.05 11.06
C ILE A 195 -3.50 15.26 11.96
N ALA A 196 -2.24 15.72 12.09
CA ALA A 196 -1.30 15.13 13.03
C ALA A 196 -1.74 15.34 14.49
N SER A 197 -2.25 16.54 14.83
CA SER A 197 -2.79 16.82 16.16
C SER A 197 -4.06 16.02 16.47
N VAL A 198 -4.96 15.84 15.51
CA VAL A 198 -6.15 14.98 15.65
C VAL A 198 -5.73 13.53 15.90
N ALA A 199 -4.83 12.99 15.08
CA ALA A 199 -4.32 11.64 15.27
C ALA A 199 -3.66 11.50 16.65
N THR A 200 -2.85 12.46 17.08
CA THR A 200 -2.22 12.48 18.40
C THR A 200 -3.25 12.46 19.53
N CYS A 201 -4.30 13.28 19.46
CA CYS A 201 -5.35 13.31 20.49
C CYS A 201 -6.10 11.98 20.55
N LEU A 202 -6.47 11.41 19.40
CA LEU A 202 -7.17 10.12 19.35
C LEU A 202 -6.29 9.00 19.93
N VAL A 203 -5.01 8.97 19.60
CA VAL A 203 -4.06 7.98 20.12
C VAL A 203 -3.83 8.16 21.61
N LEU A 204 -3.73 9.40 22.11
CA LEU A 204 -3.60 9.68 23.55
C LEU A 204 -4.84 9.19 24.32
N VAL A 205 -6.04 9.55 23.86
CA VAL A 205 -7.30 9.11 24.48
C VAL A 205 -7.36 7.59 24.53
N ALA A 206 -7.02 6.93 23.42
CA ALA A 206 -7.05 5.48 23.36
C ALA A 206 -5.98 4.87 24.28
N SER A 207 -4.73 5.36 24.23
CA SER A 207 -3.60 4.74 24.93
C SER A 207 -3.59 4.97 26.44
N LEU A 208 -4.05 6.14 26.90
CA LEU A 208 -4.05 6.52 28.32
C LEU A 208 -5.39 6.27 29.01
N GLY A 209 -6.47 6.18 28.23
CA GLY A 209 -7.82 5.90 28.70
C GLY A 209 -7.94 4.52 29.32
N GLY A 210 -8.29 4.47 30.60
CA GLY A 210 -8.47 3.24 31.38
C GLY A 210 -7.18 2.53 31.79
N THR A 211 -6.00 3.13 31.54
CA THR A 211 -4.71 2.62 32.03
C THR A 211 -4.09 3.57 33.05
N THR A 212 -3.85 4.81 32.64
CA THR A 212 -3.21 5.84 33.49
C THR A 212 -4.25 6.81 34.05
N TRP A 213 -5.27 7.13 33.25
CA TRP A 213 -6.39 7.97 33.65
C TRP A 213 -7.70 7.25 33.37
N ASP A 214 -8.64 7.33 34.29
CA ASP A 214 -9.99 6.80 34.09
C ASP A 214 -10.65 7.43 32.86
N TRP A 215 -11.53 6.68 32.21
CA TRP A 215 -12.27 7.16 31.04
C TRP A 215 -13.11 8.42 31.34
N ASP A 216 -13.58 8.55 32.58
CA ASP A 216 -14.36 9.71 33.06
C ASP A 216 -13.50 10.89 33.52
N SER A 217 -12.16 10.76 33.44
CA SER A 217 -11.23 11.80 33.85
C SER A 217 -11.34 13.04 32.96
N ALA A 218 -11.29 14.23 33.59
CA ALA A 218 -11.35 15.52 32.88
C ALA A 218 -10.26 15.67 31.81
N GLN A 219 -9.11 15.02 32.00
CA GLN A 219 -7.99 14.98 31.06
C GLN A 219 -8.34 14.20 29.79
N ILE A 220 -8.94 13.00 29.92
CA ILE A 220 -9.33 12.16 28.79
C ILE A 220 -10.50 12.79 28.04
N ILE A 221 -11.51 13.28 28.77
CA ILE A 221 -12.65 13.99 28.17
C ILE A 221 -12.16 15.28 27.47
N GLY A 222 -11.24 16.02 28.09
CA GLY A 222 -10.62 17.21 27.51
C GLY A 222 -9.86 16.91 26.23
N LEU A 223 -9.06 15.84 26.20
CA LEU A 223 -8.36 15.38 25.00
C LEU A 223 -9.32 14.88 23.90
N ALA A 224 -10.40 14.20 24.27
CA ALA A 224 -11.42 13.75 23.33
C ALA A 224 -12.17 14.93 22.70
N VAL A 225 -12.60 15.90 23.52
CA VAL A 225 -13.24 17.14 23.06
C VAL A 225 -12.28 17.95 22.19
N LEU A 226 -11.02 18.10 22.61
CA LEU A 226 -9.99 18.78 21.81
C LEU A 226 -9.78 18.08 20.46
N GLY A 227 -9.71 16.75 20.44
CA GLY A 227 -9.61 15.95 19.22
C GLY A 227 -10.79 16.18 18.27
N VAL A 228 -12.02 16.21 18.79
CA VAL A 228 -13.23 16.51 17.99
C VAL A 228 -13.19 17.94 17.46
N VAL A 229 -12.84 18.92 18.28
CA VAL A 229 -12.72 20.33 17.86
C VAL A 229 -11.65 20.47 16.77
N LEU A 230 -10.47 19.88 16.95
CA LEU A 230 -9.40 19.89 15.95
C LEU A 230 -9.81 19.18 14.67
N ALA A 231 -10.60 18.11 14.74
CA ALA A 231 -11.13 17.42 13.56
C ALA A 231 -12.14 18.29 12.79
N VAL A 232 -13.01 19.03 13.50
CA VAL A 232 -13.94 19.99 12.87
C VAL A 232 -13.16 21.13 12.21
N VAL A 233 -12.15 21.69 12.89
CA VAL A 233 -11.28 22.74 12.33
C VAL A 233 -10.50 22.20 11.13
N PHE A 234 -9.98 20.98 11.21
CA PHE A 234 -9.33 20.29 10.08
C PHE A 234 -10.26 20.23 8.87
N VAL A 235 -11.50 19.73 9.02
CA VAL A 235 -12.46 19.67 7.92
C VAL A 235 -12.75 21.05 7.32
N GLN A 236 -12.81 22.10 8.14
CA GLN A 236 -13.03 23.47 7.65
C GLN A 236 -11.84 24.04 6.87
N VAL A 237 -10.62 23.80 7.36
CA VAL A 237 -9.36 24.22 6.70
C VAL A 237 -9.19 23.46 5.40
N GLU A 238 -9.39 22.15 5.43
CA GLU A 238 -9.23 21.25 4.29
C GLU A 238 -10.20 21.58 3.14
N ARG A 239 -11.40 22.07 3.46
CA ARG A 239 -12.37 22.56 2.47
C ARG A 239 -11.91 23.81 1.74
N ARG A 240 -11.00 24.59 2.32
CA ARG A 240 -10.49 25.87 1.78
C ARG A 240 -9.06 25.77 1.24
N ALA A 241 -8.35 24.70 1.55
CA ALA A 241 -6.98 24.47 1.10
C ALA A 241 -6.91 24.28 -0.42
N ALA A 242 -5.90 24.88 -1.07
CA ALA A 242 -5.65 24.72 -2.50
C ALA A 242 -5.17 23.30 -2.84
N GLU A 243 -4.34 22.69 -1.97
CA GLU A 243 -3.84 21.32 -2.07
C GLU A 243 -4.13 20.55 -0.75
N PRO A 244 -5.37 20.06 -0.58
CA PRO A 244 -5.76 19.31 0.62
C PRO A 244 -4.87 18.07 0.84
N VAL A 245 -4.48 17.82 2.10
CA VAL A 245 -3.87 16.57 2.59
C VAL A 245 -4.71 15.34 2.23
N LEU A 246 -6.03 15.45 2.39
CA LEU A 246 -7.01 14.39 2.24
C LEU A 246 -8.26 14.99 1.58
N PRO A 247 -8.28 15.07 0.24
CA PRO A 247 -9.36 15.69 -0.51
C PRO A 247 -10.70 15.07 -0.12
N LEU A 248 -11.61 15.86 0.45
CA LEU A 248 -12.91 15.37 0.92
C LEU A 248 -13.76 14.76 -0.22
N LYS A 249 -13.46 15.13 -1.46
CA LYS A 249 -14.01 14.50 -2.68
C LYS A 249 -13.78 12.98 -2.72
N LEU A 250 -12.69 12.47 -2.14
CA LEU A 250 -12.41 11.03 -2.07
C LEU A 250 -13.45 10.29 -1.22
N PHE A 251 -13.96 10.89 -0.14
CA PHE A 251 -15.00 10.25 0.69
C PHE A 251 -16.37 10.18 0.00
N ARG A 252 -16.57 10.95 -1.06
CA ARG A 252 -17.75 10.83 -1.92
C ARG A 252 -17.67 9.58 -2.81
N ILE A 253 -16.47 9.05 -3.03
CA ILE A 253 -16.26 7.77 -3.73
C ILE A 253 -16.51 6.65 -2.72
N ARG A 254 -17.65 5.96 -2.89
CA ARG A 254 -18.09 4.87 -1.99
C ARG A 254 -17.00 3.81 -1.80
N THR A 255 -16.30 3.45 -2.86
CA THR A 255 -15.21 2.47 -2.86
C THR A 255 -14.04 2.91 -1.98
N PHE A 256 -13.66 4.18 -2.03
CA PHE A 256 -12.62 4.73 -1.16
C PHE A 256 -13.05 4.71 0.31
N THR A 257 -14.25 5.21 0.63
CA THR A 257 -14.75 5.28 2.01
C THR A 257 -14.84 3.90 2.65
N LEU A 258 -15.40 2.91 1.95
CA LEU A 258 -15.45 1.53 2.44
C LEU A 258 -14.04 0.95 2.62
N SER A 259 -13.13 1.19 1.68
CA SER A 259 -11.75 0.71 1.78
C SER A 259 -10.99 1.34 2.95
N ALA A 260 -11.25 2.62 3.25
CA ALA A 260 -10.69 3.33 4.39
C ALA A 260 -11.17 2.72 5.72
N VAL A 261 -12.47 2.43 5.86
CA VAL A 261 -13.02 1.80 7.07
C VAL A 261 -12.51 0.37 7.22
N ILE A 262 -12.46 -0.43 6.14
CA ILE A 262 -11.89 -1.78 6.21
C ILE A 262 -10.39 -1.71 6.55
N SER A 263 -9.64 -0.75 5.98
CA SER A 263 -8.23 -0.51 6.32
C SER A 263 -8.03 -0.20 7.81
N PHE A 264 -8.91 0.63 8.40
CA PHE A 264 -8.93 0.89 9.84
C PHE A 264 -9.12 -0.40 10.64
N VAL A 265 -10.13 -1.22 10.31
CA VAL A 265 -10.40 -2.47 11.03
C VAL A 265 -9.25 -3.47 10.89
N VAL A 266 -8.66 -3.59 9.71
CA VAL A 266 -7.48 -4.44 9.48
C VAL A 266 -6.30 -3.96 10.32
N GLY A 267 -6.07 -2.65 10.38
CA GLY A 267 -5.04 -2.05 11.25
C GLY A 267 -5.28 -2.37 12.72
N PHE A 268 -6.52 -2.19 13.18
CA PHE A 268 -6.98 -2.50 14.53
C PHE A 268 -6.71 -3.95 14.92
N ALA A 269 -7.16 -4.91 14.09
CA ALA A 269 -6.95 -6.33 14.35
C ALA A 269 -5.47 -6.72 14.26
N MET A 270 -4.76 -6.25 13.24
CA MET A 270 -3.37 -6.64 13.00
C MET A 270 -2.44 -6.18 14.12
N PHE A 271 -2.44 -4.90 14.47
CA PHE A 271 -1.53 -4.39 15.49
C PHE A 271 -1.94 -4.82 16.89
N GLY A 272 -3.24 -4.87 17.18
CA GLY A 272 -3.72 -5.45 18.44
C GLY A 272 -3.22 -6.89 18.62
N ALA A 273 -3.34 -7.73 17.59
CA ALA A 273 -2.82 -9.10 17.63
C ALA A 273 -1.29 -9.13 17.76
N MET A 274 -0.57 -8.33 16.97
CA MET A 274 0.89 -8.33 16.96
C MET A 274 1.50 -7.86 18.29
N THR A 275 0.79 -7.05 19.07
CA THR A 275 1.21 -6.62 20.40
C THR A 275 0.99 -7.71 21.47
N TYR A 276 -0.12 -8.44 21.43
CA TYR A 276 -0.50 -9.36 22.51
C TYR A 276 -0.14 -10.84 22.27
N LEU A 277 0.00 -11.29 21.01
CA LEU A 277 0.46 -12.65 20.71
C LEU A 277 1.84 -12.99 21.30
N PRO A 278 2.87 -12.12 21.18
CA PRO A 278 4.17 -12.40 21.79
C PRO A 278 4.08 -12.52 23.31
N THR A 279 3.26 -11.66 23.94
CA THR A 279 3.03 -11.68 25.39
C THR A 279 2.36 -12.98 25.82
N PHE A 280 1.38 -13.48 25.06
CA PHE A 280 0.76 -14.79 25.32
C PHE A 280 1.79 -15.92 25.28
N LEU A 281 2.60 -15.99 24.23
CA LEU A 281 3.61 -17.04 24.08
C LEU A 281 4.66 -16.99 25.21
N GLN A 282 5.12 -15.80 25.55
CA GLN A 282 6.18 -15.63 26.55
C GLN A 282 5.68 -15.82 27.99
N VAL A 283 4.50 -15.31 28.32
CA VAL A 283 3.97 -15.34 29.70
C VAL A 283 3.23 -16.64 30.00
N VAL A 284 2.39 -17.11 29.07
CA VAL A 284 1.52 -18.28 29.28
C VAL A 284 2.25 -19.58 28.96
N HIS A 285 2.86 -19.65 27.77
CA HIS A 285 3.58 -20.84 27.32
C HIS A 285 5.04 -20.88 27.79
N GLY A 286 5.52 -19.81 28.45
CA GLY A 286 6.87 -19.73 28.99
C GLY A 286 7.97 -19.85 27.92
N VAL A 287 7.63 -19.65 26.64
CA VAL A 287 8.63 -19.78 25.56
C VAL A 287 9.54 -18.57 25.54
N SER A 288 10.81 -18.79 25.19
CA SER A 288 11.76 -17.69 25.05
C SER A 288 11.29 -16.69 23.99
N PRO A 289 11.67 -15.41 24.07
CA PRO A 289 11.29 -14.42 23.05
C PRO A 289 11.73 -14.82 21.63
N THR A 290 12.88 -15.48 21.52
CA THR A 290 13.39 -16.07 20.26
C THR A 290 12.40 -17.10 19.71
N MET A 291 11.93 -18.02 20.55
CA MET A 291 10.96 -19.03 20.13
C MET A 291 9.59 -18.42 19.87
N SER A 292 9.17 -17.40 20.62
CA SER A 292 7.94 -16.64 20.35
C SER A 292 7.93 -16.07 18.93
N GLY A 293 9.04 -15.47 18.47
CA GLY A 293 9.15 -14.99 17.10
C GLY A 293 9.11 -16.10 16.05
N VAL A 294 9.76 -17.24 16.32
CA VAL A 294 9.70 -18.44 15.47
C VAL A 294 8.27 -18.98 15.37
N HIS A 295 7.55 -19.03 16.48
CA HIS A 295 6.15 -19.46 16.52
C HIS A 295 5.23 -18.55 15.73
N MET A 296 5.58 -17.27 15.52
CA MET A 296 4.80 -16.35 14.68
C MET A 296 5.08 -16.47 13.18
N LEU A 297 6.09 -17.24 12.75
CA LEU A 297 6.39 -17.44 11.33
C LEU A 297 5.21 -17.97 10.50
N PRO A 298 4.38 -18.92 10.96
CA PRO A 298 3.18 -19.35 10.24
C PRO A 298 2.23 -18.21 9.91
N MET A 299 2.06 -17.23 10.79
CA MET A 299 1.26 -16.02 10.51
C MET A 299 1.83 -15.23 9.35
N VAL A 300 3.15 -15.01 9.36
CA VAL A 300 3.84 -14.32 8.26
C VAL A 300 3.69 -15.11 6.96
N ILE A 301 3.89 -16.43 6.98
CA ILE A 301 3.72 -17.29 5.80
C ILE A 301 2.30 -17.18 5.24
N GLY A 302 1.27 -17.24 6.10
CA GLY A 302 -0.14 -17.08 5.71
C GLY A 302 -0.40 -15.73 5.04
N LEU A 303 0.11 -14.64 5.63
CA LEU A 303 0.03 -13.27 5.09
C LEU A 303 0.68 -13.16 3.70
N LEU A 304 1.85 -13.77 3.51
CA LEU A 304 2.60 -13.67 2.27
C LEU A 304 1.99 -14.49 1.14
N LEU A 305 1.59 -15.73 1.43
CA LEU A 305 0.94 -16.60 0.46
C LEU A 305 -0.35 -15.98 -0.03
N SER A 306 -1.20 -15.53 0.88
CA SER A 306 -2.49 -14.91 0.53
C SER A 306 -2.35 -13.57 -0.18
N SER A 307 -1.45 -12.68 0.26
CA SER A 307 -1.26 -11.36 -0.39
C SER A 307 -0.66 -11.50 -1.79
N THR A 308 0.26 -12.43 -1.99
CA THR A 308 0.86 -12.69 -3.30
C THR A 308 -0.14 -13.37 -4.23
N ALA A 309 -0.84 -14.41 -3.75
CA ALA A 309 -1.83 -15.13 -4.54
C ALA A 309 -3.00 -14.22 -4.95
N SER A 310 -3.58 -13.48 -4.00
CA SER A 310 -4.67 -12.54 -4.28
C SER A 310 -4.25 -11.45 -5.26
N GLY A 311 -3.09 -10.81 -5.06
CA GLY A 311 -2.59 -9.78 -5.99
C GLY A 311 -2.41 -10.30 -7.42
N GLN A 312 -1.84 -11.51 -7.58
CA GLN A 312 -1.63 -12.14 -8.89
C GLN A 312 -2.96 -12.55 -9.55
N ILE A 313 -3.88 -13.16 -8.79
CA ILE A 313 -5.18 -13.58 -9.32
C ILE A 313 -6.00 -12.37 -9.73
N VAL A 314 -6.04 -11.31 -8.91
CA VAL A 314 -6.74 -10.06 -9.26
C VAL A 314 -6.16 -9.45 -10.54
N SER A 315 -4.83 -9.40 -10.65
CA SER A 315 -4.15 -8.87 -11.84
C SER A 315 -4.46 -9.66 -13.12
N ARG A 316 -4.67 -10.99 -13.01
CA ARG A 316 -5.00 -11.84 -14.16
C ARG A 316 -6.49 -11.89 -14.50
N THR A 317 -7.35 -11.93 -13.49
CA THR A 317 -8.79 -12.17 -13.66
C THR A 317 -9.62 -10.90 -13.72
N GLY A 318 -9.06 -9.77 -13.26
CA GLY A 318 -9.79 -8.51 -13.15
C GLY A 318 -10.85 -8.50 -12.04
N ARG A 319 -11.02 -9.61 -11.30
CA ARG A 319 -12.01 -9.76 -10.23
C ARG A 319 -11.34 -9.59 -8.87
N TRP A 320 -11.78 -8.60 -8.12
CA TRP A 320 -11.18 -8.23 -6.84
C TRP A 320 -12.14 -8.32 -5.65
N LYS A 321 -13.46 -8.25 -5.86
CA LYS A 321 -14.43 -8.14 -4.77
C LYS A 321 -14.43 -9.34 -3.81
N VAL A 322 -14.15 -10.54 -4.33
CA VAL A 322 -14.13 -11.77 -3.54
C VAL A 322 -13.05 -11.74 -2.45
N PHE A 323 -11.91 -11.10 -2.71
CA PHE A 323 -10.77 -11.16 -1.80
C PHE A 323 -10.96 -10.36 -0.50
N PRO A 324 -11.42 -9.08 -0.50
CA PRO A 324 -11.73 -8.39 0.74
C PRO A 324 -12.84 -9.08 1.55
N ILE A 325 -13.84 -9.66 0.89
CA ILE A 325 -14.94 -10.38 1.56
C ILE A 325 -14.40 -11.64 2.25
N VAL A 326 -13.73 -12.52 1.51
CA VAL A 326 -13.17 -13.75 2.09
C VAL A 326 -12.10 -13.41 3.13
N GLY A 327 -11.23 -12.45 2.84
CA GLY A 327 -10.15 -12.05 3.73
C GLY A 327 -10.62 -11.53 5.07
N THR A 328 -11.59 -10.60 5.09
CA THR A 328 -12.16 -10.09 6.35
C THR A 328 -12.92 -11.17 7.13
N GLY A 329 -13.59 -12.09 6.44
CA GLY A 329 -14.23 -13.25 7.07
C GLY A 329 -13.22 -14.21 7.70
N VAL A 330 -12.13 -14.52 6.98
CA VAL A 330 -11.03 -15.35 7.48
C VAL A 330 -10.31 -14.66 8.64
N THR A 331 -10.13 -13.34 8.63
CA THR A 331 -9.57 -12.59 9.76
C THR A 331 -10.48 -12.68 10.99
N ALA A 332 -11.80 -12.55 10.82
CA ALA A 332 -12.75 -12.72 11.92
C ALA A 332 -12.70 -14.14 12.51
N ILE A 333 -12.66 -15.17 11.66
CA ILE A 333 -12.48 -16.56 12.08
C ILE A 333 -11.13 -16.73 12.80
N GLY A 334 -10.05 -16.16 12.26
CA GLY A 334 -8.73 -16.18 12.87
C GLY A 334 -8.72 -15.58 14.28
N LEU A 335 -9.40 -14.46 14.50
CA LEU A 335 -9.56 -13.86 15.84
C LEU A 335 -10.35 -14.77 16.79
N LEU A 336 -11.41 -15.43 16.31
CA LEU A 336 -12.17 -16.38 17.11
C LEU A 336 -11.37 -17.65 17.44
N LEU A 337 -10.51 -18.12 16.52
CA LEU A 337 -9.61 -19.23 16.77
C LEU A 337 -8.52 -18.84 17.78
N LEU A 338 -7.95 -17.64 17.67
CA LEU A 338 -7.00 -17.11 18.63
C LEU A 338 -7.60 -17.00 20.04
N HIS A 339 -8.90 -16.74 20.16
CA HIS A 339 -9.60 -16.74 21.45
C HIS A 339 -9.67 -18.14 22.09
N GLN A 340 -9.69 -19.21 21.30
CA GLN A 340 -9.73 -20.59 21.81
C GLN A 340 -8.37 -21.08 22.32
N LEU A 341 -7.30 -20.31 22.15
CA LEU A 341 -5.99 -20.67 22.68
C LEU A 341 -6.00 -20.62 24.20
N ASP A 342 -5.38 -21.62 24.80
CA ASP A 342 -5.20 -21.72 26.23
C ASP A 342 -3.76 -22.16 26.55
N GLU A 343 -3.43 -22.25 27.84
CA GLU A 343 -2.13 -22.72 28.34
C GLU A 343 -1.76 -24.14 27.89
N ASN A 344 -2.75 -24.97 27.54
CA ASN A 344 -2.56 -26.35 27.10
C ASN A 344 -2.53 -26.51 25.56
N SER A 345 -2.67 -25.42 24.79
CA SER A 345 -2.71 -25.50 23.33
C SER A 345 -1.40 -26.01 22.74
N SER A 346 -1.49 -26.91 21.76
CA SER A 346 -0.31 -27.49 21.12
C SER A 346 0.36 -26.52 20.15
N THR A 347 1.66 -26.68 19.90
CA THR A 347 2.40 -25.90 18.90
C THR A 347 1.78 -25.98 17.49
N GLY A 348 1.23 -27.14 17.12
CA GLY A 348 0.57 -27.33 15.83
C GLY A 348 -0.73 -26.52 15.71
N GLU A 349 -1.52 -26.51 16.78
CA GLU A 349 -2.76 -25.73 16.86
C GLU A 349 -2.50 -24.22 16.81
N MET A 350 -1.56 -23.72 17.62
CA MET A 350 -1.11 -22.32 17.57
C MET A 350 -0.64 -21.92 16.18
N SER A 351 0.20 -22.76 15.55
CA SER A 351 0.70 -22.50 14.20
C SER A 351 -0.42 -22.43 13.16
N ALA A 352 -1.43 -23.30 13.26
CA ALA A 352 -2.59 -23.29 12.38
C ALA A 352 -3.43 -22.00 12.56
N TYR A 353 -3.70 -21.60 13.80
CA TYR A 353 -4.51 -20.41 14.08
C TYR A 353 -3.80 -19.12 13.64
N PHE A 354 -2.50 -19.04 13.91
CA PHE A 354 -1.63 -17.95 13.46
C PHE A 354 -1.61 -17.87 11.93
N PHE A 355 -1.48 -19.01 11.25
CA PHE A 355 -1.53 -19.09 9.80
C PHE A 355 -2.87 -18.61 9.23
N VAL A 356 -4.00 -19.06 9.79
CA VAL A 356 -5.34 -18.63 9.35
C VAL A 356 -5.54 -17.12 9.53
N PHE A 357 -5.15 -16.58 10.68
CA PHE A 357 -5.21 -15.14 10.93
C PHE A 357 -4.36 -14.33 9.93
N GLY A 358 -3.11 -14.78 9.69
CA GLY A 358 -2.24 -14.20 8.68
C GLY A 358 -2.82 -14.26 7.27
N LEU A 359 -3.42 -15.39 6.90
CA LEU A 359 -4.08 -15.59 5.60
C LEU A 359 -5.20 -14.58 5.39
N GLY A 360 -6.05 -14.35 6.39
CA GLY A 360 -7.10 -13.33 6.31
C GLY A 360 -6.55 -11.94 6.07
N LEU A 361 -5.53 -11.53 6.84
CA LEU A 361 -4.89 -10.22 6.68
C LEU A 361 -4.31 -10.01 5.29
N GLY A 362 -3.63 -11.03 4.73
CA GLY A 362 -2.95 -10.91 3.45
C GLY A 362 -3.90 -10.84 2.26
N LEU A 363 -5.06 -11.51 2.32
CA LEU A 363 -6.12 -11.41 1.30
C LEU A 363 -6.71 -9.99 1.19
N VAL A 364 -6.65 -9.20 2.28
CA VAL A 364 -7.25 -7.85 2.33
C VAL A 364 -6.21 -6.77 2.02
N MET A 365 -5.02 -6.85 2.62
CA MET A 365 -4.04 -5.76 2.62
C MET A 365 -3.66 -5.24 1.23
N GLN A 366 -3.23 -6.12 0.34
CA GLN A 366 -2.80 -5.72 -1.00
C GLN A 366 -3.98 -5.30 -1.88
N VAL A 367 -5.09 -6.01 -1.73
CA VAL A 367 -6.26 -5.82 -2.58
C VAL A 367 -6.93 -4.48 -2.28
N LEU A 368 -7.02 -4.05 -1.02
CA LEU A 368 -7.53 -2.71 -0.67
C LEU A 368 -6.74 -1.57 -1.30
N VAL A 369 -5.40 -1.65 -1.25
CA VAL A 369 -4.53 -0.64 -1.88
C VAL A 369 -4.79 -0.58 -3.38
N LEU A 370 -4.86 -1.74 -4.04
CA LEU A 370 -5.14 -1.82 -5.47
C LEU A 370 -6.52 -1.25 -5.82
N ILE A 371 -7.55 -1.56 -5.04
CA ILE A 371 -8.92 -1.08 -5.25
C ILE A 371 -8.97 0.45 -5.12
N VAL A 372 -8.36 0.98 -4.06
CA VAL A 372 -8.28 2.43 -3.83
C VAL A 372 -7.56 3.12 -4.99
N GLN A 373 -6.46 2.53 -5.46
CA GLN A 373 -5.70 3.04 -6.59
C GLN A 373 -6.52 3.04 -7.90
N ASN A 374 -7.34 2.02 -8.12
CA ASN A 374 -8.19 1.91 -9.32
C ASN A 374 -9.43 2.83 -9.27
N ALA A 375 -9.93 3.15 -8.08
CA ALA A 375 -11.18 3.92 -7.90
C ALA A 375 -10.99 5.45 -8.04
N VAL A 376 -9.76 5.94 -8.06
CA VAL A 376 -9.45 7.38 -8.07
C VAL A 376 -8.80 7.82 -9.38
N SER A 377 -8.82 9.13 -9.66
CA SER A 377 -8.07 9.69 -10.79
C SER A 377 -6.56 9.58 -10.53
N TYR A 378 -5.77 9.61 -11.61
CA TYR A 378 -4.31 9.52 -11.52
C TYR A 378 -3.70 10.64 -10.67
N GLU A 379 -4.33 11.83 -10.69
CA GLU A 379 -3.94 12.99 -9.88
C GLU A 379 -4.08 12.75 -8.37
N ASP A 380 -5.10 11.99 -7.97
CA ASP A 380 -5.40 11.70 -6.56
C ASP A 380 -4.79 10.36 -6.08
N LEU A 381 -4.06 9.64 -6.94
CA LEU A 381 -3.57 8.28 -6.69
C LEU A 381 -2.67 8.17 -5.44
N GLY A 382 -1.74 9.11 -5.31
CA GLY A 382 -0.81 9.17 -4.17
C GLY A 382 -1.56 9.44 -2.87
N VAL A 383 -2.46 10.43 -2.89
CA VAL A 383 -3.25 10.84 -1.72
C VAL A 383 -4.24 9.76 -1.28
N ALA A 384 -4.84 9.04 -2.22
CA ALA A 384 -5.76 7.97 -1.90
C ALA A 384 -5.03 6.78 -1.25
N THR A 385 -3.85 6.42 -1.77
CA THR A 385 -3.02 5.33 -1.21
C THR A 385 -2.51 5.67 0.19
N SER A 386 -2.02 6.90 0.39
CA SER A 386 -1.56 7.37 1.69
C SER A 386 -2.72 7.52 2.67
N GLY A 387 -3.89 7.97 2.23
CA GLY A 387 -5.12 8.00 3.01
C GLY A 387 -5.54 6.64 3.53
N ALA A 388 -5.56 5.59 2.69
CA ALA A 388 -5.85 4.23 3.13
C ALA A 388 -4.85 3.72 4.19
N THR A 389 -3.57 4.03 4.00
CA THR A 389 -2.51 3.71 4.97
C THR A 389 -2.69 4.47 6.29
N PHE A 390 -3.07 5.75 6.21
CA PHE A 390 -3.35 6.59 7.37
C PHE A 390 -4.49 6.02 8.22
N PHE A 391 -5.62 5.66 7.61
CA PHE A 391 -6.74 5.04 8.35
C PHE A 391 -6.35 3.72 8.98
N ARG A 392 -5.53 2.92 8.30
CA ARG A 392 -4.96 1.69 8.88
C ARG A 392 -4.08 1.98 10.09
N SER A 393 -3.22 3.00 10.04
CA SER A 393 -2.38 3.40 11.16
C SER A 393 -3.19 3.96 12.33
N ILE A 394 -4.27 4.72 12.09
CA ILE A 394 -5.19 5.11 13.17
C ILE A 394 -5.80 3.85 13.80
N GLY A 395 -6.31 2.94 12.96
CA GLY A 395 -6.87 1.68 13.42
C GLY A 395 -5.91 0.89 14.29
N ALA A 396 -4.63 0.83 13.90
CA ALA A 396 -3.58 0.18 14.67
C ALA A 396 -3.47 0.71 16.09
N SER A 397 -3.44 2.03 16.26
CA SER A 397 -3.31 2.65 17.58
C SER A 397 -4.54 2.44 18.45
N PHE A 398 -5.74 2.53 17.86
CA PHE A 398 -6.98 2.17 18.57
C PHE A 398 -6.99 0.69 18.96
N GLY A 399 -6.46 -0.19 18.10
CA GLY A 399 -6.31 -1.61 18.37
C GLY A 399 -5.48 -1.87 19.61
N VAL A 400 -4.24 -1.36 19.63
CA VAL A 400 -3.32 -1.52 20.78
C VAL A 400 -3.94 -0.97 22.07
N ALA A 401 -4.52 0.22 22.00
CA ALA A 401 -5.15 0.90 23.11
C ALA A 401 -6.34 0.12 23.71
N ILE A 402 -7.36 -0.16 22.89
CA ILE A 402 -8.58 -0.86 23.34
C ILE A 402 -8.21 -2.25 23.84
N PHE A 403 -7.27 -2.93 23.17
CA PHE A 403 -6.79 -4.23 23.59
C PHE A 403 -6.12 -4.15 24.96
N GLY A 404 -5.33 -3.11 25.22
CA GLY A 404 -4.73 -2.86 26.52
C GLY A 404 -5.72 -2.56 27.62
N THR A 405 -6.72 -1.74 27.36
CA THR A 405 -7.79 -1.48 28.34
C THR A 405 -8.57 -2.77 28.66
N VAL A 406 -8.94 -3.55 27.65
CA VAL A 406 -9.66 -4.82 27.83
C VAL A 406 -8.80 -5.83 28.59
N PHE A 407 -7.53 -5.97 28.20
CA PHE A 407 -6.58 -6.84 28.89
C PHE A 407 -6.39 -6.45 30.35
N ALA A 408 -6.14 -5.18 30.65
CA ALA A 408 -5.91 -4.70 32.01
C ALA A 408 -7.14 -4.88 32.91
N SER A 409 -8.33 -4.55 32.41
CA SER A 409 -9.59 -4.75 33.13
C SER A 409 -9.86 -6.23 33.41
N ARG A 410 -9.78 -7.08 32.38
CA ARG A 410 -10.03 -8.52 32.53
C ARG A 410 -8.99 -9.21 33.40
N LEU A 411 -7.73 -8.84 33.25
CA LEU A 411 -6.66 -9.39 34.06
C LEU A 411 -6.82 -8.99 35.54
N GLY A 412 -7.24 -7.77 35.82
CA GLY A 412 -7.49 -7.31 37.20
C GLY A 412 -8.60 -8.11 37.87
N ASP A 413 -9.74 -8.26 37.20
CA ASP A 413 -10.87 -9.04 37.71
C ASP A 413 -10.47 -10.51 37.94
N LYS A 414 -9.85 -11.13 36.94
CA LYS A 414 -9.47 -12.56 36.99
C LYS A 414 -8.33 -12.85 37.97
N LEU A 415 -7.36 -11.95 38.13
CA LEU A 415 -6.32 -12.09 39.16
C LEU A 415 -6.91 -11.94 40.56
N THR A 416 -7.85 -11.01 40.76
CA THR A 416 -8.53 -10.83 42.04
C THR A 416 -9.29 -12.10 42.42
N ASP A 417 -10.01 -12.70 41.48
CA ASP A 417 -10.70 -13.98 41.69
C ASP A 417 -9.74 -15.15 41.90
N ALA A 418 -8.65 -15.24 41.12
CA ALA A 418 -7.65 -16.31 41.21
C ALA A 418 -6.85 -16.28 42.53
N LEU A 419 -6.69 -15.08 43.12
CA LEU A 419 -5.95 -14.85 44.35
C LEU A 419 -6.86 -14.69 45.58
N ALA A 420 -8.18 -14.65 45.39
CA ALA A 420 -9.16 -14.56 46.47
C ALA A 420 -8.95 -15.70 47.49
N GLY A 421 -8.71 -15.32 48.75
CA GLY A 421 -8.53 -16.26 49.86
C GLY A 421 -7.16 -16.95 49.94
N ARG A 422 -6.14 -16.50 49.18
CA ARG A 422 -4.79 -17.07 49.20
C ARG A 422 -3.78 -16.14 49.87
N SER A 423 -2.90 -16.68 50.72
CA SER A 423 -1.82 -15.92 51.34
C SER A 423 -0.70 -15.67 50.32
N LEU A 424 -0.56 -14.42 49.89
CA LEU A 424 0.50 -13.97 48.99
C LEU A 424 1.80 -13.65 49.77
N PRO A 425 2.97 -13.84 49.15
CA PRO A 425 4.23 -13.34 49.69
C PRO A 425 4.18 -11.80 49.88
N PRO A 426 4.84 -11.24 50.91
CA PRO A 426 4.88 -9.79 51.10
C PRO A 426 5.54 -9.10 49.89
N GLY A 427 4.81 -8.19 49.24
CA GLY A 427 5.26 -7.45 48.04
C GLY A 427 4.65 -7.91 46.72
N VAL A 428 3.93 -9.05 46.70
CA VAL A 428 3.22 -9.55 45.50
C VAL A 428 1.73 -9.26 45.64
N ASP A 429 1.26 -8.23 44.94
CA ASP A 429 -0.16 -7.87 44.82
C ASP A 429 -0.64 -7.97 43.37
N VAL A 430 -1.96 -7.89 43.15
CA VAL A 430 -2.58 -7.90 41.81
C VAL A 430 -1.93 -6.85 40.89
N ASN A 431 -1.74 -5.64 41.38
CA ASN A 431 -1.11 -4.55 40.61
C ASN A 431 0.36 -4.85 40.27
N ALA A 432 1.09 -5.50 41.20
CA ALA A 432 2.49 -5.88 40.97
C ALA A 432 2.59 -6.94 39.87
N LEU A 433 1.74 -7.97 39.91
CA LEU A 433 1.67 -9.03 38.89
C LEU A 433 1.19 -8.52 37.53
N GLN A 434 0.28 -7.54 37.49
CA GLN A 434 -0.13 -6.88 36.24
C GLN A 434 1.00 -6.08 35.60
N SER A 435 1.85 -5.44 36.42
CA SER A 435 2.94 -4.59 35.95
C SER A 435 4.21 -5.36 35.58
N ASP A 436 4.50 -6.47 36.26
CA ASP A 436 5.65 -7.33 35.98
C ASP A 436 5.26 -8.83 36.02
N PRO A 437 5.12 -9.47 34.84
CA PRO A 437 4.85 -10.90 34.73
C PRO A 437 5.96 -11.79 35.30
N ARG A 438 7.17 -11.28 35.56
CA ARG A 438 8.28 -12.05 36.14
C ARG A 438 7.98 -12.51 37.57
N GLY A 439 7.14 -11.78 38.30
CA GLY A 439 6.67 -12.16 39.64
C GLY A 439 5.88 -13.47 39.67
N ILE A 440 5.36 -13.94 38.52
CA ILE A 440 4.69 -15.25 38.42
C ILE A 440 5.65 -16.39 38.79
N GLY A 441 6.95 -16.23 38.49
CA GLY A 441 8.00 -17.19 38.83
C GLY A 441 8.28 -17.30 40.33
N GLU A 442 7.84 -16.33 41.13
CA GLU A 442 8.03 -16.29 42.59
C GLU A 442 6.80 -16.78 43.37
N LEU A 443 5.65 -16.92 42.68
CA LEU A 443 4.43 -17.42 43.29
C LEU A 443 4.57 -18.88 43.75
N PRO A 444 3.85 -19.30 44.83
CA PRO A 444 3.72 -20.70 45.18
C PRO A 444 3.17 -21.52 44.00
N PRO A 445 3.59 -22.77 43.78
CA PRO A 445 3.15 -23.59 42.64
C PRO A 445 1.62 -23.77 42.58
N VAL A 446 0.93 -23.69 43.73
CA VAL A 446 -0.54 -23.74 43.83
C VAL A 446 -1.22 -22.48 43.25
N ALA A 447 -0.54 -21.32 43.28
CA ALA A 447 -1.04 -20.05 42.75
C ALA A 447 -0.64 -19.77 41.30
N ARG A 448 0.42 -20.41 40.79
CA ARG A 448 0.89 -20.20 39.41
C ARG A 448 -0.12 -20.60 38.34
N GLY A 449 -0.73 -21.78 38.45
CA GLY A 449 -1.70 -22.27 37.45
C GLY A 449 -2.89 -21.30 37.25
N PRO A 450 -3.63 -20.93 38.31
CA PRO A 450 -4.74 -19.98 38.20
C PRO A 450 -4.34 -18.58 37.70
N VAL A 451 -3.13 -18.11 38.06
CA VAL A 451 -2.60 -16.84 37.56
C VAL A 451 -2.25 -16.92 36.07
N LEU A 452 -1.59 -17.99 35.63
CA LEU A 452 -1.31 -18.23 34.21
C LEU A 452 -2.60 -18.35 33.39
N HIS A 453 -3.63 -19.02 33.93
CA HIS A 453 -4.96 -19.09 33.30
C HIS A 453 -5.65 -17.72 33.24
N ALA A 454 -5.50 -16.89 34.27
CA ALA A 454 -5.98 -15.52 34.24
C ALA A 454 -5.28 -14.70 33.15
N PHE A 455 -3.96 -14.86 32.96
CA PHE A 455 -3.22 -14.24 31.85
C PHE A 455 -3.65 -14.78 30.48
N ALA A 456 -3.72 -16.10 30.32
CA ALA A 456 -4.11 -16.76 29.08
C ALA A 456 -5.48 -16.27 28.62
N SER A 457 -6.47 -16.43 29.49
CA SER A 457 -7.85 -16.05 29.20
C SER A 457 -8.03 -14.54 29.06
N SER A 458 -7.28 -13.70 29.79
CA SER A 458 -7.36 -12.25 29.61
C SER A 458 -6.79 -11.80 28.26
N ILE A 459 -5.70 -12.41 27.80
CA ILE A 459 -5.13 -12.10 26.48
C ILE A 459 -6.05 -12.63 25.38
N THR A 460 -6.57 -13.85 25.52
CA THR A 460 -7.41 -14.45 24.48
C THR A 460 -8.79 -13.81 24.40
N ASP A 461 -9.34 -13.30 25.51
CA ASP A 461 -10.56 -12.49 25.52
C ASP A 461 -10.43 -11.24 24.65
N VAL A 462 -9.26 -10.62 24.59
CA VAL A 462 -9.04 -9.46 23.73
C VAL A 462 -9.36 -9.77 22.26
N PHE A 463 -8.99 -10.97 21.78
CA PHE A 463 -9.29 -11.39 20.41
C PHE A 463 -10.79 -11.60 20.18
N LEU A 464 -11.53 -12.04 21.21
CA LEU A 464 -12.98 -12.14 21.16
C LEU A 464 -13.63 -10.75 21.00
N TYR A 465 -13.16 -9.74 21.74
CA TYR A 465 -13.65 -8.36 21.60
C TYR A 465 -13.31 -7.74 20.25
N ALA A 466 -12.25 -8.21 19.60
CA ALA A 466 -11.86 -7.78 18.26
C ALA A 466 -12.70 -8.41 17.14
N ALA A 467 -13.24 -9.60 17.35
CA ALA A 467 -13.98 -10.34 16.34
C ALA A 467 -15.24 -9.60 15.82
N PRO A 468 -16.06 -8.94 16.66
CA PRO A 468 -17.17 -8.09 16.19
C PRO A 468 -16.71 -6.97 15.25
N VAL A 469 -15.57 -6.33 15.56
CA VAL A 469 -15.02 -5.25 14.72
C VAL A 469 -14.62 -5.80 13.35
N ALA A 470 -14.00 -6.97 13.30
CA ALA A 470 -13.68 -7.68 12.06
C ALA A 470 -14.94 -8.11 11.28
N LEU A 471 -16.00 -8.54 11.97
CA LEU A 471 -17.30 -8.86 11.39
C LEU A 471 -17.97 -7.63 10.76
N VAL A 472 -17.82 -6.45 11.35
CA VAL A 472 -18.28 -5.19 10.72
C VAL A 472 -17.54 -4.96 9.41
N ALA A 473 -16.22 -5.14 9.37
CA ALA A 473 -15.47 -5.06 8.11
C ALA A 473 -15.91 -6.10 7.08
N PHE A 474 -16.24 -7.32 7.52
CA PHE A 474 -16.81 -8.36 6.65
C PHE A 474 -18.12 -7.89 6.03
N VAL A 475 -19.07 -7.40 6.82
CA VAL A 475 -20.35 -6.87 6.32
C VAL A 475 -20.11 -5.69 5.38
N LEU A 476 -19.19 -4.77 5.72
CA LEU A 476 -18.85 -3.64 4.86
C LEU A 476 -18.21 -4.04 3.53
N ALA A 477 -17.44 -5.12 3.50
CA ALA A 477 -16.83 -5.64 2.28
C ALA A 477 -17.88 -6.11 1.26
N TRP A 478 -19.05 -6.56 1.69
CA TRP A 478 -20.15 -6.92 0.78
C TRP A 478 -20.71 -5.72 0.01
N PHE A 479 -20.66 -4.52 0.61
CA PHE A 479 -21.13 -3.27 0.00
C PHE A 479 -20.14 -2.67 -1.00
N LEU A 480 -18.94 -3.26 -1.15
CA LEU A 480 -18.03 -2.90 -2.24
C LEU A 480 -18.68 -3.25 -3.57
N ARG A 481 -18.69 -2.28 -4.50
CA ARG A 481 -19.12 -2.50 -5.88
C ARG A 481 -17.90 -2.82 -6.72
N GLU A 482 -17.96 -3.91 -7.45
CA GLU A 482 -16.88 -4.35 -8.31
C GLU A 482 -16.93 -3.54 -9.61
N ASP A 483 -16.17 -2.45 -9.64
CA ASP A 483 -15.89 -1.75 -10.89
C ASP A 483 -14.80 -2.53 -11.64
N LYS A 484 -15.00 -2.76 -12.95
CA LYS A 484 -13.99 -3.44 -13.79
C LYS A 484 -12.67 -2.70 -13.63
N LEU A 485 -11.60 -3.43 -13.30
CA LEU A 485 -10.24 -2.87 -13.26
C LEU A 485 -9.98 -2.12 -14.57
N ARG A 486 -9.55 -0.86 -14.49
CA ARG A 486 -9.21 -0.06 -15.67
C ARG A 486 -8.13 -0.82 -16.42
N GLY A 487 -8.49 -1.36 -17.58
CA GLY A 487 -7.60 -2.11 -18.46
C GLY A 487 -6.66 -1.16 -19.21
N SER A 488 -5.78 -0.46 -18.49
CA SER A 488 -4.65 0.29 -19.06
C SER A 488 -3.79 0.85 -17.92
N VAL A 489 -2.98 0.00 -17.30
CA VAL A 489 -1.75 0.44 -16.63
C VAL A 489 -0.59 -0.32 -17.24
N THR A 490 -0.45 -0.22 -18.57
CA THR A 490 0.87 0.00 -19.14
C THR A 490 1.22 1.45 -18.79
N ALA A 491 1.97 1.63 -17.70
CA ALA A 491 2.72 2.86 -17.53
C ALA A 491 3.61 2.99 -18.79
N PRO A 492 3.51 4.09 -19.56
CA PRO A 492 4.51 4.37 -20.58
C PRO A 492 5.87 4.38 -19.91
N ASP A 493 6.91 3.87 -20.59
CA ASP A 493 8.27 3.93 -20.10
C ASP A 493 8.60 5.36 -19.63
N GLY A 494 9.12 5.47 -18.40
CA GLY A 494 9.31 6.73 -17.69
C GLY A 494 10.34 7.69 -18.33
N THR A 495 10.88 7.33 -19.50
CA THR A 495 11.81 8.13 -20.29
C THR A 495 11.15 8.92 -21.43
N GLU A 496 9.87 8.68 -21.75
CA GLU A 496 9.22 9.31 -22.92
C GLU A 496 7.98 10.16 -22.61
N THR A 497 7.64 10.42 -21.35
CA THR A 497 6.46 11.23 -21.01
C THR A 497 6.81 12.57 -20.36
N LEU A 498 6.80 13.62 -21.19
CA LEU A 498 6.58 14.99 -20.72
C LEU A 498 5.15 15.09 -20.19
N ALA A 499 5.00 15.31 -18.88
CA ALA A 499 3.70 15.54 -18.26
C ALA A 499 3.10 16.86 -18.79
N SER A 500 1.90 16.80 -19.35
CA SER A 500 1.07 17.97 -19.62
C SER A 500 0.28 18.32 -18.36
N ASN A 501 0.20 19.62 -18.04
CA ASN A 501 -0.73 20.18 -17.06
C ASN A 501 -2.18 19.75 -17.35
N PRO A 502 -3.08 19.77 -16.35
CA PRO A 502 -4.51 19.51 -16.56
C PRO A 502 -5.11 20.69 -17.34
N VAL A 503 -5.08 20.59 -18.66
CA VAL A 503 -5.90 21.40 -19.53
C VAL A 503 -7.22 20.65 -19.68
N GLN A 504 -8.36 21.34 -19.62
CA GLN A 504 -9.60 20.84 -20.21
C GLN A 504 -9.27 20.45 -21.65
N ARG A 505 -9.05 19.16 -21.89
CA ARG A 505 -8.61 18.70 -23.20
C ARG A 505 -9.72 18.99 -24.18
N SER A 506 -9.44 19.84 -25.14
CA SER A 506 -10.34 20.05 -26.26
C SER A 506 -10.39 18.75 -27.08
N SER A 507 -11.43 18.56 -27.88
CA SER A 507 -11.52 17.43 -28.82
C SER A 507 -10.26 17.26 -29.68
N ARG A 508 -9.51 18.35 -29.92
CA ARG A 508 -8.23 18.35 -30.64
C ARG A 508 -7.08 17.72 -29.85
N ASP A 509 -7.00 17.92 -28.54
CA ASP A 509 -5.90 17.41 -27.71
C ASP A 509 -5.98 15.90 -27.52
N GLU A 510 -7.21 15.38 -27.41
CA GLU A 510 -7.44 13.94 -27.29
C GLU A 510 -7.20 13.21 -28.62
N VAL A 511 -7.54 13.87 -29.72
CA VAL A 511 -7.15 13.45 -31.07
C VAL A 511 -5.62 13.48 -31.24
N ALA A 512 -4.92 14.50 -30.74
CA ALA A 512 -3.46 14.55 -30.79
C ALA A 512 -2.83 13.41 -29.98
N ARG A 513 -3.43 12.99 -28.85
CA ARG A 513 -3.02 11.79 -28.11
C ARG A 513 -3.25 10.52 -28.92
N ALA A 514 -4.44 10.35 -29.52
CA ALA A 514 -4.74 9.19 -30.36
C ALA A 514 -3.77 9.09 -31.55
N LEU A 515 -3.49 10.23 -32.20
CA LEU A 515 -2.49 10.38 -33.26
C LEU A 515 -1.06 10.07 -32.81
N SER A 516 -0.67 10.45 -31.60
CA SER A 516 0.64 10.14 -31.03
C SER A 516 0.84 8.63 -30.84
N VAL A 517 -0.20 7.91 -30.41
CA VAL A 517 -0.19 6.44 -30.32
C VAL A 517 -0.10 5.82 -31.71
N LEU A 518 -0.83 6.38 -32.69
CA LEU A 518 -0.82 5.98 -34.11
C LEU A 518 0.49 6.30 -34.84
N GLY A 519 1.33 7.22 -34.34
CA GLY A 519 2.57 7.64 -34.99
C GLY A 519 3.73 6.63 -34.84
N THR A 520 3.67 5.77 -33.82
CA THR A 520 4.73 4.76 -33.55
C THR A 520 4.70 3.61 -34.58
N ARG A 521 5.86 3.04 -34.93
CA ARG A 521 5.93 1.91 -35.88
C ARG A 521 5.22 0.66 -35.35
N GLU A 522 5.30 0.40 -34.05
CA GLU A 522 4.64 -0.73 -33.38
C GLU A 522 3.13 -0.53 -33.28
N GLY A 523 2.68 0.68 -32.92
CA GLY A 523 1.25 1.02 -32.87
C GLY A 523 0.55 0.87 -34.22
N ARG A 524 1.21 1.26 -35.33
CA ARG A 524 0.67 1.06 -36.68
C ARG A 524 0.45 -0.42 -37.01
N ARG A 525 1.39 -1.29 -36.68
CA ARG A 525 1.28 -2.73 -36.96
C ARG A 525 0.18 -3.39 -36.13
N GLU A 526 0.15 -3.13 -34.83
CA GLU A 526 -0.81 -3.71 -33.88
C GLU A 526 -2.26 -3.35 -34.26
N ILE A 527 -2.47 -2.15 -34.80
CA ILE A 527 -3.78 -1.69 -35.26
C ILE A 527 -4.24 -2.47 -36.50
N TYR A 528 -3.38 -2.67 -37.49
CA TYR A 528 -3.75 -3.48 -38.65
C TYR A 528 -3.97 -4.96 -38.28
N GLU A 529 -3.25 -5.49 -37.30
CA GLU A 529 -3.53 -6.83 -36.74
C GLU A 529 -4.93 -6.88 -36.12
N LYS A 530 -5.26 -5.94 -35.23
CA LYS A 530 -6.58 -5.85 -34.57
C LYS A 530 -7.75 -5.62 -35.52
N ILE A 531 -7.60 -4.72 -36.48
CA ILE A 531 -8.66 -4.41 -37.48
C ILE A 531 -8.91 -5.63 -38.36
N THR A 532 -7.87 -6.36 -38.73
CA THR A 532 -7.97 -7.55 -39.57
C THR A 532 -8.67 -8.69 -38.83
N GLU A 533 -8.28 -8.93 -37.58
CA GLU A 533 -8.92 -9.92 -36.70
C GLU A 533 -10.41 -9.58 -36.45
N ARG A 534 -10.72 -8.31 -36.13
CA ARG A 534 -12.09 -7.85 -35.88
C ARG A 534 -12.96 -7.88 -37.15
N ALA A 535 -12.40 -7.59 -38.32
CA ALA A 535 -13.10 -7.76 -39.59
C ALA A 535 -13.35 -9.24 -39.95
N GLY A 536 -12.74 -10.18 -39.21
CA GLY A 536 -12.95 -11.63 -39.37
C GLY A 536 -12.18 -12.22 -40.56
N TYR A 537 -11.07 -11.59 -40.96
CA TYR A 537 -10.25 -12.05 -42.08
C TYR A 537 -8.86 -12.44 -41.60
N ASP A 538 -8.33 -13.55 -42.11
CA ASP A 538 -6.95 -13.98 -41.86
C ASP A 538 -6.00 -13.34 -42.89
N LEU A 539 -5.81 -12.02 -42.83
CA LEU A 539 -4.93 -11.27 -43.75
C LEU A 539 -3.67 -10.82 -43.04
N LEU A 540 -2.57 -10.69 -43.80
CA LEU A 540 -1.38 -10.02 -43.27
C LEU A 540 -1.72 -8.54 -43.00
N PRO A 541 -1.13 -7.91 -41.97
CA PRO A 541 -1.36 -6.49 -41.67
C PRO A 541 -1.07 -5.59 -42.88
N ALA A 542 -0.04 -5.94 -43.65
CA ALA A 542 0.33 -5.24 -44.89
C ALA A 542 -0.69 -5.44 -46.04
N SER A 543 -1.42 -6.56 -46.07
CA SER A 543 -2.49 -6.81 -47.04
C SER A 543 -3.71 -5.95 -46.74
N SER A 544 -4.09 -5.85 -45.46
CA SER A 544 -5.17 -4.95 -45.02
C SER A 544 -4.81 -3.48 -45.27
N TRP A 545 -3.55 -3.10 -45.03
CA TRP A 545 -3.02 -1.79 -45.38
C TRP A 545 -3.11 -1.50 -46.89
N LEU A 546 -2.74 -2.46 -47.74
CA LEU A 546 -2.77 -2.31 -49.20
C LEU A 546 -4.21 -2.19 -49.74
N LEU A 547 -5.15 -2.98 -49.21
CA LEU A 547 -6.58 -2.91 -49.57
C LEU A 547 -7.18 -1.54 -49.24
N LEU A 548 -6.90 -1.01 -48.05
CA LEU A 548 -7.40 0.32 -47.64
C LEU A 548 -6.84 1.45 -48.50
N ARG A 549 -5.61 1.32 -49.03
CA ARG A 549 -5.06 2.28 -49.99
C ARG A 549 -5.70 2.17 -51.36
N MET A 550 -5.84 0.97 -51.91
CA MET A 550 -6.53 0.80 -53.20
C MET A 550 -7.99 1.29 -53.12
N LYS A 551 -8.64 1.16 -51.96
CA LYS A 551 -9.98 1.73 -51.74
C LYS A 551 -9.98 3.26 -51.84
N ARG A 552 -8.93 3.92 -51.35
CA ARG A 552 -8.83 5.38 -51.36
C ARG A 552 -8.40 5.95 -52.71
N TYR A 553 -7.39 5.36 -53.34
CA TYR A 553 -6.79 5.87 -54.57
C TYR A 553 -7.30 5.18 -55.85
N GLY A 554 -8.15 4.14 -55.70
CA GLY A 554 -8.69 3.33 -56.79
C GLY A 554 -7.75 2.21 -57.25
N TRP A 555 -6.44 2.43 -57.14
CA TRP A 555 -5.39 1.51 -57.56
C TRP A 555 -4.13 1.68 -56.71
N ALA A 556 -3.19 0.75 -56.81
CA ALA A 556 -1.89 0.81 -56.14
C ALA A 556 -0.80 0.12 -56.96
N GLU A 557 0.31 0.82 -57.19
CA GLU A 557 1.53 0.21 -57.72
C GLU A 557 2.47 -0.23 -56.56
N PRO A 558 2.73 -1.53 -56.39
CA PRO A 558 3.55 -2.04 -55.27
C PRO A 558 4.96 -1.46 -55.19
N SER A 559 5.60 -1.22 -56.34
CA SER A 559 6.98 -0.70 -56.42
C SER A 559 7.04 0.78 -56.04
N ALA A 560 6.15 1.60 -56.60
CA ALA A 560 6.06 3.02 -56.28
C ALA A 560 5.68 3.25 -54.80
N LEU A 561 4.80 2.41 -54.23
CA LEU A 561 4.45 2.46 -52.80
C LEU A 561 5.64 2.15 -51.89
N ALA A 562 6.58 1.30 -52.30
CA ALA A 562 7.77 1.00 -51.50
C ALA A 562 8.75 2.18 -51.44
N GLU A 563 8.76 3.03 -52.46
CA GLU A 563 9.61 4.23 -52.51
C GLU A 563 9.05 5.37 -51.65
N HIS A 564 7.72 5.48 -51.57
CA HIS A 564 7.04 6.62 -50.93
C HIS A 564 6.48 6.29 -49.54
N SER A 565 6.47 5.03 -49.12
CA SER A 565 5.99 4.61 -47.81
C SER A 565 7.10 4.05 -46.91
N ALA A 566 6.85 4.04 -45.61
CA ALA A 566 7.77 3.45 -44.64
C ALA A 566 7.76 1.90 -44.60
N VAL A 567 7.02 1.24 -45.51
CA VAL A 567 6.84 -0.22 -45.55
C VAL A 567 7.87 -0.83 -46.50
N PRO A 568 8.73 -1.78 -46.05
CA PRO A 568 9.74 -2.38 -46.91
C PRO A 568 9.14 -3.12 -48.12
N LEU A 569 9.76 -3.00 -49.29
CA LEU A 569 9.35 -3.67 -50.53
C LEU A 569 9.04 -5.18 -50.37
N PRO A 570 9.83 -6.00 -49.63
CA PRO A 570 9.50 -7.42 -49.43
C PRO A 570 8.14 -7.66 -48.77
N VAL A 571 7.72 -6.76 -47.88
CA VAL A 571 6.44 -6.82 -47.16
C VAL A 571 5.28 -6.45 -48.09
N ILE A 572 5.46 -5.44 -48.95
CA ILE A 572 4.46 -5.04 -49.95
C ILE A 572 4.29 -6.14 -51.02
N ILE A 573 5.38 -6.79 -51.44
CA ILE A 573 5.31 -7.93 -52.39
C ILE A 573 4.57 -9.11 -51.76
N ALA A 574 4.84 -9.44 -50.49
CA ALA A 574 4.12 -10.51 -49.79
C ALA A 574 2.62 -10.20 -49.66
N ALA A 575 2.28 -8.95 -49.34
CA ALA A 575 0.91 -8.47 -49.30
C ALA A 575 0.23 -8.60 -50.67
N SER A 576 0.85 -8.07 -51.72
CA SER A 576 0.36 -8.13 -53.11
C SER A 576 0.05 -9.57 -53.54
N ARG A 577 0.96 -10.52 -53.26
CA ARG A 577 0.74 -11.94 -53.53
C ARG A 577 -0.46 -12.50 -52.78
N GLN A 578 -0.69 -12.09 -51.54
CA GLN A 578 -1.81 -12.58 -50.74
C GLN A 578 -3.16 -12.02 -51.23
N VAL A 579 -3.24 -10.73 -51.55
CA VAL A 579 -4.49 -10.15 -52.08
C VAL A 579 -4.82 -10.63 -53.50
N GLU A 580 -3.81 -10.83 -54.36
CA GLU A 580 -4.01 -11.46 -55.68
C GLU A 580 -4.42 -12.93 -55.54
N GLY A 581 -3.72 -13.70 -54.70
CA GLY A 581 -4.00 -15.12 -54.48
C GLY A 581 -5.39 -15.38 -53.88
N ARG A 582 -5.93 -14.43 -53.11
CA ARG A 582 -7.30 -14.45 -52.57
C ARG A 582 -8.34 -13.76 -53.44
N ARG A 583 -7.98 -13.32 -54.66
CA ARG A 583 -8.87 -12.61 -55.60
C ARG A 583 -9.49 -11.32 -55.04
N LEU A 584 -8.85 -10.71 -54.05
CA LEU A 584 -9.25 -9.42 -53.47
C LEU A 584 -8.74 -8.23 -54.29
N ALA A 585 -7.69 -8.45 -55.09
CA ALA A 585 -7.20 -7.48 -56.05
C ALA A 585 -6.84 -8.16 -57.37
N ALA A 586 -7.07 -7.48 -58.49
CA ALA A 586 -6.70 -7.88 -59.83
C ALA A 586 -5.55 -7.00 -60.34
N ARG A 587 -4.58 -7.61 -61.01
CA ARG A 587 -3.44 -6.92 -61.60
C ARG A 587 -3.79 -6.42 -63.00
N VAL A 588 -3.66 -5.12 -63.22
CA VAL A 588 -3.86 -4.44 -64.50
C VAL A 588 -2.56 -3.73 -64.86
N GLY A 589 -1.71 -4.38 -65.66
CA GLY A 589 -0.35 -3.88 -65.93
C GLY A 589 0.54 -3.95 -64.68
N LEU A 590 1.09 -2.80 -64.28
CA LEU A 590 1.90 -2.68 -63.05
C LEU A 590 1.03 -2.46 -61.79
N ASP A 591 -0.23 -2.08 -61.99
CA ASP A 591 -1.14 -1.66 -60.92
C ASP A 591 -1.99 -2.81 -60.38
N LEU A 592 -2.37 -2.68 -59.11
CA LEU A 592 -3.39 -3.51 -58.47
C LEU A 592 -4.67 -2.69 -58.28
N VAL A 593 -5.79 -3.29 -58.67
CA VAL A 593 -7.14 -2.70 -58.55
C VAL A 593 -8.02 -3.66 -57.75
N LEU A 594 -8.89 -3.12 -56.88
CA LEU A 594 -9.81 -3.94 -56.09
C LEU A 594 -10.84 -4.65 -56.98
N THR A 595 -11.06 -5.93 -56.70
CA THR A 595 -12.23 -6.67 -57.19
C THR A 595 -13.47 -6.27 -56.39
N ASP A 596 -14.66 -6.73 -56.82
CA ASP A 596 -15.90 -6.45 -56.07
C ASP A 596 -15.84 -7.05 -54.64
N GLU A 597 -15.29 -8.27 -54.50
CA GLU A 597 -15.03 -8.92 -53.21
C GLU A 597 -13.98 -8.15 -52.38
N GLY A 598 -12.94 -7.62 -53.05
CA GLY A 598 -11.94 -6.75 -52.43
C GLY A 598 -12.49 -5.45 -51.86
N ARG A 599 -13.48 -4.84 -52.54
CA ARG A 599 -14.16 -3.63 -52.06
C ARG A 599 -14.96 -3.89 -50.79
N GLU A 600 -15.72 -4.98 -50.74
CA GLU A 600 -16.49 -5.36 -49.55
C GLU A 600 -15.57 -5.60 -48.35
N VAL A 601 -14.44 -6.30 -48.56
CA VAL A 601 -13.43 -6.52 -47.51
C VAL A 601 -12.80 -5.19 -47.06
N ALA A 602 -12.47 -4.30 -47.99
CA ALA A 602 -11.93 -2.99 -47.68
C ALA A 602 -12.94 -2.08 -46.96
N ASP A 603 -14.24 -2.24 -47.23
CA ASP A 603 -15.33 -1.57 -46.51
C ASP A 603 -15.42 -2.05 -45.05
N ARG A 604 -15.37 -3.36 -44.83
CA ARG A 604 -15.37 -3.94 -43.48
C ARG A 604 -14.12 -3.58 -42.68
N LEU A 605 -12.94 -3.57 -43.33
CA LEU A 605 -11.69 -3.12 -42.71
C LEU A 605 -11.75 -1.63 -42.33
N SER A 606 -12.34 -0.79 -43.18
CA SER A 606 -12.50 0.65 -42.92
C SER A 606 -13.44 0.92 -41.75
N ALA A 607 -14.57 0.19 -41.67
CA ALA A 607 -15.51 0.30 -40.57
C ALA A 607 -14.89 -0.18 -39.25
N SER A 608 -14.19 -1.32 -39.28
CA SER A 608 -13.47 -1.82 -38.09
C SER A 608 -12.35 -0.88 -37.64
N ARG A 609 -11.72 -0.14 -38.56
CA ARG A 609 -10.72 0.89 -38.24
C ARG A 609 -11.34 2.07 -37.52
N GLU A 610 -12.48 2.55 -38.01
CA GLU A 610 -13.22 3.64 -37.38
C GLU A 610 -13.63 3.27 -35.94
N GLU A 611 -14.08 2.03 -35.73
CA GLU A 611 -14.43 1.51 -34.42
C GLU A 611 -13.20 1.36 -33.49
N SER A 612 -12.05 0.93 -34.02
CA SER A 612 -10.79 0.90 -33.23
C SER A 612 -10.29 2.30 -32.88
N LEU A 613 -10.46 3.30 -33.77
CA LEU A 613 -10.16 4.70 -33.46
C LEU A 613 -11.13 5.23 -32.39
N ALA A 614 -12.40 4.81 -32.43
CA ALA A 614 -13.39 5.14 -31.40
C ALA A 614 -13.05 4.55 -30.03
N GLU A 615 -12.57 3.30 -29.96
CA GLU A 615 -12.11 2.70 -28.70
C GLU A 615 -10.91 3.43 -28.09
N LEU A 616 -9.99 3.94 -28.92
CA LEU A 616 -8.87 4.75 -28.45
C LEU A 616 -9.32 6.06 -27.80
N LEU A 617 -10.51 6.58 -28.17
CA LEU A 617 -11.12 7.77 -27.59
C LEU A 617 -11.92 7.49 -26.30
N GLY A 618 -12.18 6.22 -25.97
CA GLY A 618 -12.73 5.78 -24.68
C GLY A 618 -14.03 6.49 -24.28
N ASP A 619 -14.06 7.08 -23.08
CA ASP A 619 -15.23 7.72 -22.47
C ASP A 619 -15.78 8.94 -23.26
N TRP A 620 -15.07 9.44 -24.28
CA TRP A 620 -15.50 10.55 -25.12
C TRP A 620 -16.38 10.12 -26.31
N TRP A 621 -16.52 8.82 -26.55
CA TRP A 621 -17.34 8.26 -27.63
C TRP A 621 -18.67 7.71 -27.11
N GLY A 622 -19.69 8.57 -27.05
CA GLY A 622 -21.04 8.24 -26.57
C GLY A 622 -22.17 8.85 -27.43
N PRO A 623 -23.45 8.62 -27.08
CA PRO A 623 -24.60 9.15 -27.82
C PRO A 623 -24.65 10.70 -27.85
N ASP A 624 -24.06 11.36 -26.85
CA ASP A 624 -23.96 12.83 -26.74
C ASP A 624 -22.63 13.38 -27.31
N ARG A 625 -22.00 12.67 -28.25
CA ARG A 625 -20.72 13.09 -28.83
C ARG A 625 -20.85 14.41 -29.61
N PRO A 626 -19.91 15.36 -29.50
CA PRO A 626 -19.89 16.57 -30.32
C PRO A 626 -19.79 16.22 -31.81
N THR A 627 -20.59 16.86 -32.65
CA THR A 627 -20.59 16.64 -34.12
C THR A 627 -19.22 16.88 -34.76
N ASP A 628 -18.45 17.82 -34.20
CA ASP A 628 -17.10 18.14 -34.66
C ASP A 628 -16.11 17.00 -34.41
N LEU A 629 -16.29 16.21 -33.35
CA LEU A 629 -15.45 15.05 -33.05
C LEU A 629 -15.71 13.91 -34.05
N VAL A 630 -16.96 13.74 -34.49
CA VAL A 630 -17.32 12.73 -35.51
C VAL A 630 -16.66 13.06 -36.84
N LYS A 631 -16.82 14.30 -37.33
CA LYS A 631 -16.17 14.76 -38.56
C LYS A 631 -14.65 14.64 -38.48
N LEU A 632 -14.06 14.97 -37.34
CA LEU A 632 -12.61 14.88 -37.15
C LEU A 632 -12.11 13.43 -37.19
N VAL A 633 -12.85 12.47 -36.61
CA VAL A 633 -12.52 11.03 -36.69
C VAL A 633 -12.66 10.51 -38.13
N GLU A 634 -13.69 10.96 -38.87
CA GLU A 634 -13.86 10.65 -40.29
C GLU A 634 -12.69 11.21 -41.13
N GLU A 635 -12.31 12.48 -40.91
CA GLU A 635 -11.17 13.15 -41.55
C GLU A 635 -9.84 12.45 -41.22
N LEU A 636 -9.63 12.04 -39.97
CA LEU A 636 -8.45 11.30 -39.55
C LEU A 636 -8.37 9.90 -40.14
N ASN A 637 -9.49 9.19 -40.17
CA ASN A 637 -9.56 7.89 -40.82
C ASN A 637 -9.24 8.03 -42.30
N ALA A 638 -9.74 9.08 -42.95
CA ALA A 638 -9.39 9.41 -44.31
C ALA A 638 -7.87 9.67 -44.44
N GLU A 639 -7.30 10.64 -43.72
CA GLU A 639 -5.86 11.00 -43.78
C GLU A 639 -4.91 9.84 -43.46
N LEU A 640 -5.21 9.03 -42.44
CA LEU A 640 -4.37 7.90 -42.04
C LEU A 640 -4.47 6.70 -42.99
N CYS A 641 -5.38 6.73 -43.97
CA CYS A 641 -5.37 5.82 -45.12
C CYS A 641 -4.39 6.27 -46.24
N GLY A 642 -3.65 7.37 -46.06
CA GLY A 642 -2.55 7.80 -46.94
C GLY A 642 -2.28 9.32 -46.99
N SER A 643 -1.04 9.75 -47.16
CA SER A 643 -0.74 11.18 -47.40
C SER A 643 -0.87 11.54 -48.89
N ASP A 644 -1.08 12.81 -49.23
CA ASP A 644 -1.04 13.27 -50.63
C ASP A 644 0.34 13.06 -51.28
N ALA A 645 1.40 12.91 -50.48
CA ALA A 645 2.75 12.57 -50.95
C ALA A 645 2.90 11.09 -51.36
N GLU A 646 1.92 10.25 -51.05
CA GLU A 646 1.86 8.84 -51.47
C GLU A 646 0.89 8.63 -52.64
N ARG A 647 0.41 9.73 -53.25
CA ARG A 647 -0.28 9.67 -54.55
C ARG A 647 0.71 9.20 -55.61
N PRO A 648 0.34 8.21 -56.43
CA PRO A 648 1.05 7.97 -57.68
C PRO A 648 0.84 9.21 -58.57
N HIS A 649 1.91 9.94 -58.88
CA HIS A 649 1.81 11.05 -59.82
C HIS A 649 1.66 10.49 -61.24
N ASP A 650 0.58 10.87 -61.93
CA ASP A 650 0.66 11.05 -63.38
C ASP A 650 1.42 12.37 -63.61
N GLY A 651 2.63 12.28 -64.14
CA GLY A 651 3.43 13.43 -64.53
C GLY A 651 2.83 14.17 -65.72
N LEU A 652 1.70 14.87 -65.57
CA LEU A 652 1.19 15.86 -66.53
C LEU A 652 0.26 16.89 -65.85
N ALA A 653 0.83 17.88 -65.16
CA ALA A 653 0.25 19.22 -65.00
C ALA A 653 1.26 20.19 -64.36
N ALA A 654 2.33 20.51 -65.09
CA ALA A 654 3.09 21.74 -64.90
C ALA A 654 3.23 22.41 -66.26
N GLY A 655 2.30 23.31 -66.60
CA GLY A 655 2.37 24.15 -67.79
C GLY A 655 1.05 24.33 -68.55
N ALA A 656 0.13 25.12 -67.99
CA ALA A 656 -0.71 26.11 -68.68
C ALA A 656 -1.47 26.94 -67.63
#